data_AF-A0A1W9MA00-F1
#
_entry.id   AF-A0A1W9MA00-F1
#
_cell.length_a   1.000
_cell.length_b   1.000
_cell.length_c   1.000
_cell.angle_alpha   90.00
_cell.angle_beta   90.00
_cell.angle_gamma   90.00
#
_symmetry.space_group_name_H-M   'P 1'
#
loop_
_entity.id
_entity.type
_entity.pdbx_description
1 polymer ?
#
loop_
_entity_poly.entity_id
_entity_poly.type
_entity_poly.pdbx_seq_one_letter_code
_entity_poly.pdbx_strand_id
1 'polypeptide(L)'
;MTTRYFIKIENNAGLFRAEIYDNRPKPVHIAENLSLSPEANVSIKGKPYTLAKLLTALFQYQEGDLRLAYDERGQLELGQYLFRQIFGKADAALKKSLTNENLKTEIRIVSHDEHICRLPWVLLADENANFLSALNCTVSLSASMDCSDIELPPSPKILIVMPQPAELPETKAESHLERLEDLLSSADHRHYRGRNLRVVFTYEDFEQEVKLFQPHILYYYGHGIGNTDSSRLCFATGKERKLREILIADISYFLRDLPQRPIIVYLNCCQGDTGGFLGAGMQLRNFIPVVISNRTKAKIEAAKDQAEAFWRCVLIDGFAPLQAMNEMRHYQKGEHLTLADARWMTPVLHCNYDRWRSNPPEKIGHHIRDPFWHLKIDRVKQFGPVYYLTMQMLQEQKPRSLAYLWYGAEGQGVDLFHHRLKVELQERLRDVNVLEIQPEWPIQMTNPHQCFEDMMTEAFDVQSLSHIPGRIREYSRSVSGRQTLVYVRHQPLRTTRIITPDRLKTYLEWWDCCFTRILEGQAFGALGISFVVGDPKAFHKTLIEKKRINDLRLQHTVFHLLDEMEHLAKNDLLNFLTTHNIPLPQKLQDKVLDKILSETGGHYEMTLEALKDVVSRGWDLSDKEENSQTVDEEEEDFGVDDK
;
A
#
# COMPACT_ATOMS: atom_id res chain seq x y z
N MET A 1 -22.10 -2.68 -18.61
CA MET A 1 -22.02 -4.07 -19.11
C MET A 1 -20.56 -4.41 -19.34
N THR A 2 -20.14 -5.61 -18.93
CA THR A 2 -18.76 -6.09 -19.12
C THR A 2 -18.76 -7.15 -20.21
N THR A 3 -17.92 -7.00 -21.21
CA THR A 3 -17.71 -7.98 -22.27
C THR A 3 -16.45 -8.78 -21.97
N ARG A 4 -16.51 -10.11 -22.05
CA ARG A 4 -15.38 -10.99 -21.76
C ARG A 4 -14.99 -11.80 -23.00
N TYR A 5 -13.70 -11.84 -23.29
CA TYR A 5 -13.09 -12.64 -24.34
C TYR A 5 -12.09 -13.63 -23.75
N PHE A 6 -12.24 -14.91 -24.10
CA PHE A 6 -11.22 -15.93 -23.87
C PHE A 6 -10.43 -16.14 -25.15
N ILE A 7 -9.10 -16.10 -25.06
CA ILE A 7 -8.20 -16.27 -26.20
C ILE A 7 -7.34 -17.48 -25.90
N LYS A 8 -7.75 -18.63 -26.44
CA LYS A 8 -7.05 -19.89 -26.25
C LYS A 8 -5.91 -19.96 -27.26
N ILE A 9 -4.67 -19.94 -26.79
CA ILE A 9 -3.48 -19.99 -27.64
C ILE A 9 -2.74 -21.30 -27.40
N GLU A 10 -2.66 -22.11 -28.46
CA GLU A 10 -1.99 -23.40 -28.47
C GLU A 10 -0.82 -23.39 -29.45
N ASN A 11 0.23 -24.14 -29.10
CA ASN A 11 1.39 -24.39 -29.93
C ASN A 11 1.30 -25.82 -30.46
N ASN A 12 1.22 -25.98 -31.78
CA ASN A 12 1.26 -27.28 -32.43
C ASN A 12 2.50 -27.35 -33.34
N ALA A 13 3.55 -28.01 -32.86
CA ALA A 13 4.81 -28.19 -33.58
C ALA A 13 5.46 -26.88 -34.07
N GLY A 14 5.41 -25.82 -33.26
CA GLY A 14 5.99 -24.50 -33.56
C GLY A 14 5.05 -23.55 -34.30
N LEU A 15 3.85 -24.00 -34.66
CA LEU A 15 2.80 -23.15 -35.23
C LEU A 15 1.80 -22.80 -34.13
N PHE A 16 1.66 -21.49 -33.87
CA PHE A 16 0.70 -20.99 -32.90
C PHE A 16 -0.66 -20.75 -33.57
N ARG A 17 -1.72 -21.13 -32.87
CA ARG A 17 -3.12 -20.93 -33.24
C ARG A 17 -3.88 -20.32 -32.07
N ALA A 18 -4.68 -19.30 -32.34
CA ALA A 18 -5.56 -18.68 -31.35
C ALA A 18 -7.03 -18.88 -31.72
N GLU A 19 -7.84 -19.25 -30.73
CA GLU A 19 -9.29 -19.31 -30.82
C GLU A 19 -9.88 -18.29 -29.84
N ILE A 20 -10.74 -17.40 -30.33
CA ILE A 20 -11.35 -16.32 -29.54
C ILE A 20 -12.80 -16.65 -29.26
N TYR A 21 -13.22 -16.55 -28.00
CA TYR A 21 -14.57 -16.85 -27.53
C TYR A 21 -15.15 -15.66 -26.78
N ASP A 22 -16.44 -15.39 -26.89
CA ASP A 22 -17.16 -14.29 -26.22
C ASP A 22 -18.24 -14.81 -25.24
N ASN A 23 -17.85 -15.80 -24.43
CA ASN A 23 -18.71 -16.65 -23.57
C ASN A 23 -19.58 -17.68 -24.32
N ARG A 24 -19.56 -17.69 -25.66
CA ARG A 24 -20.18 -18.76 -26.45
C ARG A 24 -19.24 -19.97 -26.55
N PRO A 25 -19.79 -21.21 -26.66
CA PRO A 25 -18.97 -22.42 -26.76
C PRO A 25 -18.24 -22.57 -28.11
N LYS A 26 -18.64 -21.81 -29.14
CA LYS A 26 -17.96 -21.79 -30.43
C LYS A 26 -17.09 -20.54 -30.54
N PRO A 27 -15.88 -20.65 -31.10
CA PRO A 27 -15.03 -19.50 -31.29
C PRO A 27 -15.67 -18.53 -32.29
N VAL A 28 -15.60 -17.25 -31.97
CA VAL A 28 -16.04 -16.14 -32.83
C VAL A 28 -14.99 -15.76 -33.87
N HIS A 29 -13.73 -16.08 -33.57
CA HIS A 29 -12.61 -15.86 -34.48
C HIS A 29 -11.54 -16.93 -34.26
N ILE A 30 -10.90 -17.35 -35.35
CA ILE A 30 -9.77 -18.28 -35.33
C ILE A 30 -8.64 -17.61 -36.11
N ALA A 31 -7.49 -17.49 -35.47
CA ALA A 31 -6.27 -16.95 -36.06
C ALA A 31 -5.20 -18.05 -36.11
N GLU A 32 -4.71 -18.36 -37.30
CA GLU A 32 -3.75 -19.44 -37.56
C GLU A 32 -2.40 -18.90 -38.01
N ASN A 33 -1.35 -19.69 -37.81
CA ASN A 33 0.03 -19.39 -38.20
C ASN A 33 0.54 -18.09 -37.54
N LEU A 34 0.27 -17.95 -36.24
CA LEU A 34 0.66 -16.79 -35.49
C LEU A 34 2.18 -16.77 -35.32
N SER A 35 2.78 -15.62 -35.59
CA SER A 35 4.20 -15.37 -35.33
C SER A 35 4.37 -14.98 -33.87
N LEU A 36 4.25 -15.97 -32.98
CA LEU A 36 4.39 -15.79 -31.53
C LEU A 36 5.49 -16.68 -30.94
N SER A 37 6.35 -17.27 -31.79
CA SER A 37 7.48 -18.05 -31.31
C SER A 37 8.57 -17.14 -30.72
N PRO A 38 9.48 -17.69 -29.88
CA PRO A 38 10.61 -16.93 -29.37
C PRO A 38 11.45 -16.23 -30.46
N GLU A 39 11.56 -16.85 -31.64
CA GLU A 39 12.31 -16.37 -32.81
C GLU A 39 11.51 -15.39 -33.68
N ALA A 40 10.23 -15.17 -33.38
CA ALA A 40 9.38 -14.30 -34.18
C ALA A 40 9.94 -12.86 -34.19
N ASN A 41 10.07 -12.32 -35.41
CA ASN A 41 10.65 -11.00 -35.61
C ASN A 41 9.59 -9.91 -35.42
N VAL A 42 9.96 -8.89 -34.66
CA VAL A 42 9.22 -7.65 -34.45
C VAL A 42 10.12 -6.46 -34.76
N SER A 43 9.60 -5.48 -35.49
CA SER A 43 10.32 -4.25 -35.79
C SER A 43 9.98 -3.20 -34.74
N ILE A 44 10.97 -2.77 -33.97
CA ILE A 44 10.85 -1.69 -33.01
C ILE A 44 11.73 -0.53 -33.47
N LYS A 45 11.13 0.62 -33.78
CA LYS A 45 11.76 1.82 -34.35
C LYS A 45 12.60 1.51 -35.58
N GLY A 46 12.09 0.62 -36.43
CA GLY A 46 12.77 0.17 -37.66
C GLY A 46 13.92 -0.82 -37.44
N LYS A 47 14.20 -1.24 -36.20
CA LYS A 47 15.21 -2.24 -35.89
C LYS A 47 14.56 -3.60 -35.63
N PRO A 48 15.11 -4.70 -36.17
CA PRO A 48 14.58 -6.03 -35.92
C PRO A 48 14.97 -6.53 -34.53
N TYR A 49 14.00 -7.08 -33.81
CA TYR A 49 14.16 -7.81 -32.56
C TYR A 49 13.42 -9.14 -32.65
N THR A 50 13.88 -10.15 -31.91
CA THR A 50 13.07 -11.35 -31.64
C THR A 50 12.27 -11.15 -30.36
N LEU A 51 11.11 -11.82 -30.25
CA LEU A 51 10.32 -11.80 -29.01
C LEU A 51 11.16 -12.28 -27.82
N ALA A 52 11.96 -13.34 -27.98
CA ALA A 52 12.87 -13.83 -26.94
C ALA A 52 13.84 -12.75 -26.44
N LYS A 53 14.44 -11.98 -27.35
CA LYS A 53 15.39 -10.91 -26.98
C LYS A 53 14.70 -9.81 -26.19
N LEU A 54 13.50 -9.40 -26.60
CA LEU A 54 12.72 -8.39 -25.88
C LEU A 54 12.30 -8.86 -24.49
N LEU A 55 11.91 -10.13 -24.35
CA LEU A 55 11.57 -10.70 -23.05
C LEU A 55 12.78 -10.82 -22.13
N THR A 56 13.93 -11.26 -22.64
CA THR A 56 15.18 -11.33 -21.87
C THR A 56 15.59 -9.95 -21.36
N ALA A 57 15.54 -8.92 -22.21
CA ALA A 57 15.83 -7.55 -21.82
C ALA A 57 14.90 -7.06 -20.69
N LEU A 58 13.61 -7.42 -20.77
CA LEU A 58 12.62 -7.11 -19.74
C LEU A 58 12.90 -7.82 -18.42
N PHE A 59 13.13 -9.14 -18.45
CA PHE A 59 13.29 -9.96 -17.24
C PHE A 59 14.59 -9.67 -16.51
N GLN A 60 15.68 -9.46 -17.24
CA GLN A 60 16.99 -9.15 -16.67
C GLN A 60 17.16 -7.67 -16.32
N TYR A 61 16.19 -6.83 -16.65
CA TYR A 61 16.22 -5.38 -16.47
C TYR A 61 17.49 -4.75 -17.06
N GLN A 62 17.74 -5.01 -18.35
CA GLN A 62 18.88 -4.45 -19.06
C GLN A 62 18.58 -3.00 -19.45
N GLU A 63 18.97 -2.04 -18.61
CA GLU A 63 18.54 -0.64 -18.70
C GLU A 63 18.77 -0.01 -20.09
N GLY A 64 19.89 -0.32 -20.74
CA GLY A 64 20.17 0.14 -22.11
C GLY A 64 19.17 -0.38 -23.14
N ASP A 65 18.87 -1.68 -23.11
CA ASP A 65 17.91 -2.30 -24.02
C ASP A 65 16.46 -1.90 -23.70
N LEU A 66 16.13 -1.74 -22.41
CA LEU A 66 14.83 -1.22 -21.97
C LEU A 66 14.58 0.21 -22.48
N ARG A 67 15.56 1.11 -22.37
CA ARG A 67 15.43 2.47 -22.90
C ARG A 67 15.25 2.50 -24.42
N LEU A 68 15.82 1.53 -25.13
CA LEU A 68 15.73 1.47 -26.59
C LEU A 68 14.42 0.84 -27.07
N ALA A 69 13.99 -0.26 -26.45
CA ALA A 69 12.90 -1.10 -26.94
C ALA A 69 11.59 -0.98 -26.13
N TYR A 70 11.64 -0.44 -24.91
CA TYR A 70 10.51 -0.33 -23.99
C TYR A 70 10.28 1.10 -23.47
N ASP A 71 10.64 2.12 -24.24
CA ASP A 71 9.99 3.41 -24.10
C ASP A 71 8.55 3.34 -24.64
N GLU A 72 7.78 4.42 -24.51
CA GLU A 72 6.36 4.45 -24.90
C GLU A 72 6.14 3.97 -26.35
N ARG A 73 6.97 4.46 -27.28
CA ARG A 73 6.87 4.07 -28.69
C ARG A 73 7.18 2.59 -28.90
N GLY A 74 8.24 2.07 -28.29
CA GLY A 74 8.59 0.66 -28.42
C GLY A 74 7.52 -0.26 -27.81
N GLN A 75 6.94 0.14 -26.67
CA GLN A 75 5.83 -0.55 -26.05
C GLN A 75 4.59 -0.58 -26.95
N LEU A 76 4.24 0.55 -27.60
CA LEU A 76 3.14 0.62 -28.56
C LEU A 76 3.38 -0.28 -29.77
N GLU A 77 4.57 -0.24 -30.37
CA GLU A 77 4.89 -1.05 -31.55
C GLU A 77 4.87 -2.56 -31.23
N LEU A 78 5.34 -2.97 -30.06
CA LEU A 78 5.20 -4.34 -29.55
C LEU A 78 3.73 -4.69 -29.29
N GLY A 79 2.99 -3.79 -28.68
CA GLY A 79 1.56 -3.92 -28.43
C GLY A 79 0.73 -4.15 -29.69
N GLN A 80 1.00 -3.35 -30.72
CA GLN A 80 0.39 -3.45 -32.04
C GLN A 80 0.81 -4.72 -32.78
N TYR A 81 2.03 -5.19 -32.57
CA TYR A 81 2.46 -6.49 -33.08
C TYR A 81 1.60 -7.60 -32.49
N LEU A 82 1.50 -7.67 -31.15
CA LEU A 82 0.69 -8.69 -30.46
C LEU A 82 -0.78 -8.60 -30.86
N PHE A 83 -1.33 -7.39 -30.95
CA PHE A 83 -2.71 -7.16 -31.39
C PHE A 83 -2.95 -7.68 -32.81
N ARG A 84 -2.04 -7.39 -33.75
CA ARG A 84 -2.16 -7.87 -35.14
C ARG A 84 -2.08 -9.40 -35.24
N GLN A 85 -1.25 -10.05 -34.42
CA GLN A 85 -1.20 -11.52 -34.41
C GLN A 85 -2.56 -12.11 -34.02
N ILE A 86 -3.21 -11.58 -32.98
CA ILE A 86 -4.45 -12.14 -32.46
C ILE A 86 -5.70 -11.67 -33.21
N PHE A 87 -5.78 -10.37 -33.49
CA PHE A 87 -6.99 -9.71 -33.99
C PHE A 87 -6.83 -9.13 -35.40
N GLY A 88 -5.67 -9.21 -36.05
CA GLY A 88 -5.43 -8.55 -37.34
C GLY A 88 -6.45 -8.92 -38.41
N LYS A 89 -6.88 -10.19 -38.43
CA LYS A 89 -7.90 -10.74 -39.35
C LYS A 89 -9.30 -10.83 -38.75
N ALA A 90 -9.50 -10.34 -37.53
CA ALA A 90 -10.82 -10.28 -36.90
C ALA A 90 -11.74 -9.33 -37.68
N ASP A 91 -13.05 -9.58 -37.61
CA ASP A 91 -14.03 -8.69 -38.20
C ASP A 91 -14.05 -7.31 -37.50
N ALA A 92 -14.62 -6.31 -38.18
CA ALA A 92 -14.68 -4.95 -37.67
C ALA A 92 -15.52 -4.82 -36.40
N ALA A 93 -16.50 -5.72 -36.17
CA ALA A 93 -17.35 -5.66 -34.99
C ALA A 93 -16.59 -6.08 -33.73
N LEU A 94 -15.80 -7.14 -33.80
CA LEU A 94 -14.92 -7.59 -32.73
C LEU A 94 -13.82 -6.56 -32.45
N LYS A 95 -13.19 -5.99 -33.48
CA LYS A 95 -12.19 -4.93 -33.26
C LYS A 95 -12.82 -3.71 -32.58
N LYS A 96 -14.02 -3.31 -33.01
CA LYS A 96 -14.75 -2.17 -32.44
C LYS A 96 -15.20 -2.40 -31.00
N SER A 97 -15.54 -3.64 -30.60
CA SER A 97 -15.91 -3.92 -29.22
C SER A 97 -14.71 -3.80 -28.27
N LEU A 98 -13.51 -4.21 -28.71
CA LEU A 98 -12.27 -4.11 -27.94
C LEU A 98 -11.81 -2.66 -27.72
N THR A 99 -12.12 -1.76 -28.65
CA THR A 99 -11.70 -0.35 -28.60
C THR A 99 -12.80 0.61 -28.13
N ASN A 100 -13.94 0.10 -27.68
CA ASN A 100 -15.03 0.94 -27.20
C ASN A 100 -14.81 1.37 -25.75
N GLU A 101 -14.43 2.62 -25.55
CA GLU A 101 -14.18 3.23 -24.23
C GLU A 101 -15.36 3.14 -23.25
N ASN A 102 -16.59 3.03 -23.76
CA ASN A 102 -17.80 2.93 -22.96
C ASN A 102 -18.09 1.50 -22.46
N LEU A 103 -17.33 0.51 -22.91
CA LEU A 103 -17.49 -0.89 -22.50
C LEU A 103 -16.29 -1.34 -21.67
N LYS A 104 -16.56 -1.95 -20.52
CA LYS A 104 -15.53 -2.68 -19.78
C LYS A 104 -15.24 -3.97 -20.52
N THR A 105 -13.99 -4.17 -20.94
CA THR A 105 -13.59 -5.36 -21.68
C THR A 105 -12.59 -6.17 -20.87
N GLU A 106 -12.81 -7.48 -20.79
CA GLU A 106 -11.92 -8.43 -20.14
C GLU A 106 -11.36 -9.38 -21.19
N ILE A 107 -10.03 -9.44 -21.31
CA ILE A 107 -9.33 -10.42 -22.13
C ILE A 107 -8.65 -11.42 -21.19
N ARG A 108 -8.90 -12.71 -21.42
CA ARG A 108 -8.20 -13.80 -20.74
C ARG A 108 -7.41 -14.62 -21.76
N ILE A 109 -6.08 -14.54 -21.68
CA ILE A 109 -5.20 -15.40 -22.47
C ILE A 109 -5.11 -16.76 -21.79
N VAL A 110 -5.54 -17.80 -22.48
CA VAL A 110 -5.55 -19.18 -21.97
C VAL A 110 -4.45 -19.96 -22.69
N SER A 111 -3.42 -20.37 -21.97
CA SER A 111 -2.32 -21.16 -22.55
C SER A 111 -1.52 -21.94 -21.51
N HIS A 112 -1.03 -23.11 -21.92
CA HIS A 112 -0.04 -23.90 -21.18
C HIS A 112 1.40 -23.62 -21.61
N ASP A 113 1.59 -22.88 -22.70
CA ASP A 113 2.90 -22.52 -23.21
C ASP A 113 3.49 -21.38 -22.36
N GLU A 114 4.65 -21.63 -21.73
CA GLU A 114 5.27 -20.64 -20.85
C GLU A 114 5.71 -19.37 -21.59
N HIS A 115 6.11 -19.47 -22.86
CA HIS A 115 6.52 -18.33 -23.67
C HIS A 115 5.32 -17.42 -23.92
N ILE A 116 4.19 -18.00 -24.33
CA ILE A 116 2.93 -17.27 -24.52
C ILE A 116 2.51 -16.57 -23.24
N CYS A 117 2.54 -17.27 -22.10
CA CYS A 117 2.16 -16.67 -20.83
C CYS A 117 3.05 -15.46 -20.51
N ARG A 118 4.34 -15.52 -20.84
CA ARG A 118 5.36 -14.50 -20.55
C ARG A 118 5.32 -13.24 -21.43
N LEU A 119 4.61 -13.27 -22.57
CA LEU A 119 4.44 -12.09 -23.41
C LEU A 119 3.72 -10.96 -22.65
N PRO A 120 4.08 -9.68 -22.89
CA PRO A 120 3.54 -8.54 -22.15
C PRO A 120 2.16 -8.14 -22.70
N TRP A 121 1.16 -9.01 -22.55
CA TRP A 121 -0.18 -8.82 -23.12
C TRP A 121 -0.91 -7.56 -22.65
N VAL A 122 -0.50 -6.99 -21.51
CA VAL A 122 -0.98 -5.68 -21.05
C VAL A 122 -0.66 -4.55 -22.05
N LEU A 123 0.36 -4.73 -22.90
CA LEU A 123 0.74 -3.76 -23.92
C LEU A 123 -0.14 -3.81 -25.17
N LEU A 124 -1.12 -4.73 -25.28
CA LEU A 124 -2.00 -4.79 -26.45
C LEU A 124 -2.48 -3.39 -26.83
N ALA A 125 -2.22 -3.02 -28.09
CA ALA A 125 -2.53 -1.70 -28.62
C ALA A 125 -3.21 -1.84 -29.98
N ASP A 126 -4.22 -1.03 -30.23
CA ASP A 126 -4.98 -1.06 -31.48
C ASP A 126 -4.16 -0.51 -32.66
N GLU A 127 -4.74 -0.59 -33.86
CA GLU A 127 -4.11 -0.11 -35.10
C GLU A 127 -3.85 1.41 -35.08
N ASN A 128 -4.52 2.17 -34.20
CA ASN A 128 -4.34 3.61 -34.02
C ASN A 128 -3.32 3.97 -32.93
N ALA A 129 -2.61 2.98 -32.38
CA ALA A 129 -1.62 3.13 -31.32
C ALA A 129 -2.21 3.58 -29.97
N ASN A 130 -3.43 3.13 -29.66
CA ASN A 130 -4.01 3.26 -28.33
C ASN A 130 -3.83 1.96 -27.56
N PHE A 131 -3.22 2.01 -26.37
CA PHE A 131 -3.20 0.87 -25.47
C PHE A 131 -4.63 0.50 -25.07
N LEU A 132 -5.00 -0.77 -25.17
CA LEU A 132 -6.32 -1.23 -24.78
C LEU A 132 -6.56 -1.01 -23.27
N SER A 133 -5.51 -1.04 -22.45
CA SER A 133 -5.58 -0.69 -21.02
C SER A 133 -6.04 0.74 -20.75
N ALA A 134 -5.80 1.67 -21.68
CA ALA A 134 -6.34 3.03 -21.58
C ALA A 134 -7.82 3.11 -21.99
N LEU A 135 -8.35 2.09 -22.66
CA LEU A 135 -9.72 1.99 -23.17
C LEU A 135 -10.59 1.05 -22.32
N ASN A 136 -10.34 0.98 -21.01
CA ASN A 136 -11.06 0.10 -20.07
C ASN A 136 -10.98 -1.40 -20.40
N CYS A 137 -9.95 -1.82 -21.13
CA CYS A 137 -9.68 -3.23 -21.38
C CYS A 137 -8.65 -3.78 -20.40
N THR A 138 -8.96 -4.91 -19.80
CA THR A 138 -8.09 -5.59 -18.84
C THR A 138 -7.62 -6.92 -19.41
N VAL A 139 -6.40 -7.33 -19.05
CA VAL A 139 -5.82 -8.57 -19.54
C VAL A 139 -5.36 -9.43 -18.38
N SER A 140 -5.75 -10.71 -18.40
CA SER A 140 -5.34 -11.74 -17.46
C SER A 140 -4.83 -12.99 -18.17
N LEU A 141 -4.10 -13.81 -17.44
CA LEU A 141 -3.58 -15.11 -17.89
C LEU A 141 -4.33 -16.24 -17.20
N SER A 142 -4.54 -17.36 -17.87
CA SER A 142 -5.10 -18.56 -17.25
C SER A 142 -4.56 -19.84 -17.86
N ALA A 143 -4.66 -20.94 -17.11
CA ALA A 143 -4.40 -22.27 -17.62
C ALA A 143 -5.62 -22.90 -18.29
N SER A 144 -6.84 -22.46 -17.94
CA SER A 144 -8.08 -23.08 -18.40
C SER A 144 -9.15 -22.02 -18.70
N MET A 145 -10.12 -22.41 -19.54
CA MET A 145 -11.39 -21.69 -19.67
C MET A 145 -12.39 -22.13 -18.59
N ASP A 146 -12.24 -23.35 -18.08
CA ASP A 146 -13.08 -23.92 -17.04
C ASP A 146 -12.64 -23.37 -15.69
N CYS A 147 -13.38 -22.38 -15.20
CA CYS A 147 -13.16 -21.77 -13.90
C CYS A 147 -14.43 -21.83 -13.06
N SER A 148 -14.28 -21.80 -11.74
CA SER A 148 -15.40 -21.74 -10.80
C SER A 148 -15.72 -20.31 -10.40
N ASP A 149 -16.96 -20.06 -9.97
CA ASP A 149 -17.30 -18.83 -9.26
C ASP A 149 -16.59 -18.78 -7.92
N ILE A 150 -16.06 -17.61 -7.58
CA ILE A 150 -15.29 -17.39 -6.36
C ILE A 150 -15.89 -16.23 -5.59
N GLU A 151 -16.01 -16.41 -4.28
CA GLU A 151 -16.44 -15.38 -3.35
C GLU A 151 -15.33 -15.08 -2.36
N LEU A 152 -14.96 -13.81 -2.25
CA LEU A 152 -14.14 -13.32 -1.14
C LEU A 152 -15.08 -13.04 0.05
N PRO A 153 -14.84 -13.65 1.22
CA PRO A 153 -15.68 -13.40 2.38
C PRO A 153 -15.62 -11.91 2.77
N PRO A 154 -16.67 -11.36 3.42
CA PRO A 154 -16.74 -9.94 3.76
C PRO A 154 -15.52 -9.40 4.50
N SER A 155 -14.99 -10.20 5.42
CA SER A 155 -13.85 -9.82 6.27
C SER A 155 -12.75 -10.85 6.13
N PRO A 156 -12.03 -10.84 5.00
CA PRO A 156 -11.06 -11.87 4.73
C PRO A 156 -9.91 -11.79 5.72
N LYS A 157 -9.47 -12.95 6.19
CA LYS A 157 -8.17 -13.13 6.85
C LYS A 157 -7.01 -12.87 5.88
N ILE A 158 -6.14 -11.94 6.23
CA ILE A 158 -5.01 -11.45 5.45
C ILE A 158 -3.71 -11.80 6.17
N LEU A 159 -2.86 -12.61 5.55
CA LEU A 159 -1.49 -12.86 6.00
C LEU A 159 -0.54 -12.03 5.14
N ILE A 160 0.17 -11.10 5.78
CA ILE A 160 1.18 -10.27 5.15
C ILE A 160 2.57 -10.80 5.52
N VAL A 161 3.41 -11.06 4.53
CA VAL A 161 4.76 -11.56 4.67
C VAL A 161 5.74 -10.46 4.28
N MET A 162 6.52 -9.96 5.24
CA MET A 162 7.42 -8.81 5.06
C MET A 162 8.84 -9.11 5.59
N PRO A 163 9.62 -9.96 4.90
CA PRO A 163 10.74 -10.63 5.54
C PRO A 163 11.91 -9.73 6.00
N GLN A 164 12.26 -8.68 5.25
CA GLN A 164 13.40 -7.78 5.51
C GLN A 164 14.69 -8.53 5.96
N PRO A 165 15.28 -9.40 5.12
CA PRO A 165 16.55 -10.04 5.46
C PRO A 165 17.68 -9.00 5.54
N ALA A 166 18.57 -9.14 6.53
CA ALA A 166 19.59 -8.14 6.85
C ALA A 166 20.63 -7.90 5.75
N GLU A 167 20.80 -8.87 4.84
CA GLU A 167 21.77 -8.81 3.74
C GLU A 167 21.24 -8.08 2.49
N LEU A 168 19.97 -7.67 2.46
CA LEU A 168 19.36 -6.95 1.34
C LEU A 168 18.95 -5.53 1.74
N PRO A 169 18.87 -4.58 0.79
CA PRO A 169 18.38 -3.24 1.08
C PRO A 169 16.96 -3.25 1.66
N GLU A 170 16.67 -2.32 2.57
CA GLU A 170 15.35 -2.26 3.18
C GLU A 170 14.25 -1.94 2.14
N THR A 171 13.10 -2.61 2.25
CA THR A 171 11.93 -2.30 1.40
C THR A 171 10.98 -1.29 2.05
N LYS A 172 11.36 -0.65 3.15
CA LYS A 172 10.48 0.23 3.96
C LYS A 172 9.17 -0.46 4.40
N ALA A 173 9.22 -1.75 4.74
CA ALA A 173 8.03 -2.55 5.06
C ALA A 173 7.16 -1.94 6.17
N GLU A 174 7.75 -1.39 7.23
CA GLU A 174 6.95 -0.85 8.33
C GLU A 174 6.07 0.31 7.86
N SER A 175 6.64 1.26 7.11
CA SER A 175 5.88 2.38 6.53
C SER A 175 4.76 1.91 5.58
N HIS A 176 4.97 0.81 4.85
CA HIS A 176 3.97 0.22 3.97
C HIS A 176 2.86 -0.47 4.77
N LEU A 177 3.24 -1.18 5.82
CA LEU A 177 2.34 -1.88 6.71
C LEU A 177 1.44 -0.92 7.48
N GLU A 178 1.98 0.18 8.01
CA GLU A 178 1.21 1.26 8.63
C GLU A 178 0.14 1.78 7.67
N ARG A 179 0.52 2.16 6.44
CA ARG A 179 -0.43 2.66 5.43
C ARG A 179 -1.50 1.64 5.07
N LEU A 180 -1.15 0.36 4.92
CA LEU A 180 -2.12 -0.69 4.64
C LEU A 180 -3.06 -0.94 5.81
N GLU A 181 -2.55 -0.99 7.03
CA GLU A 181 -3.38 -1.18 8.22
C GLU A 181 -4.34 -0.01 8.41
N ASP A 182 -3.88 1.23 8.25
CA ASP A 182 -4.74 2.42 8.26
C ASP A 182 -5.85 2.32 7.20
N LEU A 183 -5.46 2.02 5.95
CA LEU A 183 -6.39 1.90 4.83
C LEU A 183 -7.44 0.83 5.10
N LEU A 184 -7.04 -0.37 5.51
CA LEU A 184 -7.93 -1.52 5.66
C LEU A 184 -8.77 -1.45 6.94
N SER A 185 -8.16 -1.10 8.08
CA SER A 185 -8.87 -0.96 9.35
C SER A 185 -9.91 0.16 9.31
N SER A 186 -9.73 1.15 8.41
CA SER A 186 -10.71 2.19 8.21
C SER A 186 -12.01 1.76 7.54
N ALA A 187 -11.95 0.69 6.75
CA ALA A 187 -13.11 0.09 6.11
C ALA A 187 -13.68 -1.08 6.92
N ASP A 188 -12.81 -1.88 7.57
CA ASP A 188 -13.20 -3.01 8.41
C ASP A 188 -12.33 -3.07 9.67
N HIS A 189 -12.94 -2.84 10.82
CA HIS A 189 -12.25 -2.85 12.11
C HIS A 189 -11.64 -4.18 12.49
N ARG A 190 -11.88 -5.26 11.76
CA ARG A 190 -11.24 -6.55 12.01
C ARG A 190 -9.87 -6.65 11.31
N HIS A 191 -9.59 -5.78 10.33
CA HIS A 191 -8.32 -5.73 9.60
C HIS A 191 -7.24 -4.92 10.34
N TYR A 192 -7.02 -5.23 11.62
CA TYR A 192 -5.86 -4.78 12.39
C TYR A 192 -5.00 -5.96 12.83
N ARG A 193 -3.74 -5.69 13.17
CA ARG A 193 -2.77 -6.71 13.60
C ARG A 193 -3.32 -7.50 14.79
N GLY A 194 -3.30 -8.83 14.67
CA GLY A 194 -3.75 -9.72 15.74
C GLY A 194 -5.16 -10.28 15.56
N ARG A 195 -5.93 -9.82 14.56
CA ARG A 195 -7.23 -10.38 14.18
C ARG A 195 -7.24 -10.94 12.76
N ASN A 196 -7.98 -10.31 11.85
CA ASN A 196 -8.06 -10.71 10.45
C ASN A 196 -6.86 -10.20 9.66
N LEU A 197 -5.90 -9.51 10.29
CA LEU A 197 -4.60 -9.18 9.72
C LEU A 197 -3.49 -9.77 10.59
N ARG A 198 -2.62 -10.57 9.97
CA ARG A 198 -1.41 -11.15 10.57
C ARG A 198 -0.20 -10.78 9.75
N VAL A 199 0.91 -10.53 10.43
CA VAL A 199 2.18 -10.13 9.78
C VAL A 199 3.28 -11.05 10.26
N VAL A 200 4.06 -11.57 9.33
CA VAL A 200 5.21 -12.43 9.62
C VAL A 200 6.47 -11.89 8.94
N PHE A 201 7.60 -12.06 9.63
CA PHE A 201 8.89 -11.50 9.22
C PHE A 201 9.93 -12.57 8.90
N THR A 202 9.69 -13.83 9.26
CA THR A 202 10.62 -14.93 8.97
C THR A 202 9.93 -16.05 8.18
N TYR A 203 10.73 -16.91 7.55
CA TYR A 203 10.21 -18.08 6.87
C TYR A 203 9.55 -19.05 7.84
N GLU A 204 10.13 -19.25 9.02
CA GLU A 204 9.60 -20.14 10.05
C GLU A 204 8.23 -19.66 10.56
N ASP A 205 8.10 -18.36 10.80
CA ASP A 205 6.81 -17.74 11.18
C ASP A 205 5.79 -17.89 10.05
N PHE A 206 6.20 -17.72 8.79
CA PHE A 206 5.31 -17.92 7.64
C PHE A 206 4.77 -19.36 7.56
N GLU A 207 5.66 -20.37 7.68
CA GLU A 207 5.25 -21.78 7.63
C GLU A 207 4.28 -22.14 8.75
N GLN A 208 4.49 -21.60 9.94
CA GLN A 208 3.61 -21.81 11.08
C GLN A 208 2.28 -21.07 10.90
N GLU A 209 2.33 -19.77 10.61
CA GLU A 209 1.17 -18.90 10.61
C GLU A 209 0.22 -19.24 9.47
N VAL A 210 0.70 -19.58 8.27
CA VAL A 210 -0.20 -19.92 7.15
C VAL A 210 -1.04 -21.17 7.45
N LYS A 211 -0.50 -22.13 8.22
CA LYS A 211 -1.22 -23.34 8.65
C LYS A 211 -2.23 -23.06 9.75
N LEU A 212 -1.85 -22.25 10.75
CA LEU A 212 -2.69 -21.95 11.92
C LEU A 212 -3.79 -20.94 11.58
N PHE A 213 -3.43 -19.88 10.86
CA PHE A 213 -4.33 -18.77 10.57
C PHE A 213 -5.28 -19.08 9.41
N GLN A 214 -4.81 -19.89 8.44
CA GLN A 214 -5.53 -20.26 7.21
C GLN A 214 -6.05 -19.01 6.48
N PRO A 215 -5.14 -18.19 5.91
CA PRO A 215 -5.51 -16.93 5.32
C PRO A 215 -6.33 -17.12 4.02
N HIS A 216 -7.28 -16.22 3.80
CA HIS A 216 -7.94 -16.07 2.50
C HIS A 216 -7.06 -15.30 1.53
N ILE A 217 -6.20 -14.41 2.05
CA ILE A 217 -5.30 -13.57 1.26
C ILE A 217 -3.88 -13.74 1.78
N LEU A 218 -2.96 -14.07 0.89
CA LEU A 218 -1.53 -14.07 1.14
C LEU A 218 -0.88 -12.92 0.36
N TYR A 219 -0.32 -11.95 1.07
CA TYR A 219 0.39 -10.82 0.48
C TYR A 219 1.86 -10.87 0.88
N TYR A 220 2.75 -11.12 -0.09
CA TYR A 220 4.19 -11.07 0.11
C TYR A 220 4.72 -9.72 -0.39
N TYR A 221 5.45 -9.00 0.47
CA TYR A 221 6.09 -7.74 0.16
C TYR A 221 7.57 -7.78 0.55
N GLY A 222 8.43 -7.93 -0.44
CA GLY A 222 9.86 -8.12 -0.20
C GLY A 222 10.66 -8.32 -1.48
N HIS A 223 11.89 -8.81 -1.32
CA HIS A 223 12.74 -9.10 -2.47
C HIS A 223 12.37 -10.43 -3.12
N GLY A 224 12.60 -10.50 -4.43
CA GLY A 224 12.55 -11.72 -5.20
C GLY A 224 13.74 -11.76 -6.14
N ILE A 225 14.22 -12.96 -6.43
CA ILE A 225 15.35 -13.21 -7.31
C ILE A 225 14.83 -14.13 -8.41
N GLY A 226 15.00 -13.71 -9.65
CA GLY A 226 14.55 -14.50 -10.78
C GLY A 226 15.43 -14.35 -12.01
N ASN A 227 15.47 -15.41 -12.79
CA ASN A 227 15.98 -15.42 -14.14
C ASN A 227 14.94 -16.07 -15.06
N THR A 228 15.34 -16.48 -16.25
CA THR A 228 14.44 -17.10 -17.22
C THR A 228 13.98 -18.50 -16.83
N ASP A 229 14.71 -19.14 -15.90
CA ASP A 229 14.60 -20.57 -15.61
C ASP A 229 14.07 -20.84 -14.20
N SER A 230 14.15 -19.85 -13.30
CA SER A 230 13.71 -19.98 -11.91
C SER A 230 13.32 -18.63 -11.31
N SER A 231 12.38 -18.67 -10.36
CA SER A 231 12.00 -17.54 -9.50
C SER A 231 12.00 -17.97 -8.03
N ARG A 232 12.50 -17.10 -7.16
CA ARG A 232 12.67 -17.31 -5.72
C ARG A 232 12.18 -16.10 -4.94
N LEU A 233 11.69 -16.37 -3.74
CA LEU A 233 11.37 -15.35 -2.73
C LEU A 233 12.47 -15.30 -1.68
N CYS A 234 12.85 -14.09 -1.27
CA CYS A 234 13.89 -13.85 -0.27
C CYS A 234 13.28 -13.67 1.12
N PHE A 235 13.36 -14.70 1.94
CA PHE A 235 12.93 -14.64 3.33
C PHE A 235 14.07 -14.26 4.28
N ALA A 236 13.71 -13.81 5.48
CA ALA A 236 14.61 -13.81 6.62
C ALA A 236 14.45 -15.13 7.41
N THR A 237 15.51 -15.60 8.04
CA THR A 237 15.47 -16.76 8.95
C THR A 237 16.25 -16.48 10.23
N GLY A 238 15.77 -17.02 11.35
CA GLY A 238 16.40 -16.90 12.66
C GLY A 238 16.45 -15.48 13.22
N LYS A 239 17.02 -15.33 14.43
CA LYS A 239 17.08 -14.04 15.15
C LYS A 239 17.95 -12.99 14.46
N GLU A 240 18.96 -13.42 13.71
CA GLU A 240 19.86 -12.55 12.94
C GLU A 240 19.26 -12.12 11.59
N ARG A 241 18.06 -12.61 11.23
CA ARG A 241 17.35 -12.29 9.99
C ARG A 241 18.20 -12.55 8.73
N LYS A 242 18.90 -13.68 8.69
CA LYS A 242 19.73 -14.07 7.54
C LYS A 242 18.87 -14.32 6.31
N LEU A 243 19.39 -14.04 5.12
CA LEU A 243 18.72 -14.34 3.87
C LEU A 243 18.54 -15.84 3.70
N ARG A 244 17.31 -16.22 3.35
CA ARG A 244 16.95 -17.56 2.91
C ARG A 244 16.17 -17.44 1.61
N GLU A 245 16.75 -17.93 0.52
CA GLU A 245 16.07 -18.01 -0.78
C GLU A 245 15.19 -19.26 -0.83
N ILE A 246 13.91 -19.08 -1.17
CA ILE A 246 12.96 -20.18 -1.30
C ILE A 246 12.42 -20.22 -2.73
N LEU A 247 12.44 -21.39 -3.37
CA LEU A 247 11.85 -21.55 -4.70
C LEU A 247 10.33 -21.35 -4.63
N ILE A 248 9.76 -20.68 -5.63
CA ILE A 248 8.31 -20.51 -5.69
C ILE A 248 7.59 -21.86 -5.85
N ALA A 249 8.24 -22.85 -6.47
CA ALA A 249 7.73 -24.21 -6.54
C ALA A 249 7.55 -24.85 -5.15
N ASP A 250 8.47 -24.60 -4.21
CA ASP A 250 8.38 -25.11 -2.83
C ASP A 250 7.22 -24.44 -2.08
N ILE A 251 7.07 -23.11 -2.24
CA ILE A 251 5.92 -22.37 -1.71
C ILE A 251 4.61 -22.90 -2.31
N SER A 252 4.56 -23.16 -3.61
CA SER A 252 3.38 -23.70 -4.29
C SER A 252 3.01 -25.08 -3.77
N TYR A 253 3.99 -25.97 -3.64
CA TYR A 253 3.80 -27.29 -3.04
C TYR A 253 3.19 -27.17 -1.63
N PHE A 254 3.77 -26.29 -0.82
CA PHE A 254 3.30 -26.04 0.54
C PHE A 254 1.86 -25.50 0.61
N LEU A 255 1.51 -24.52 -0.23
CA LEU A 255 0.17 -23.92 -0.25
C LEU A 255 -0.90 -24.89 -0.78
N ARG A 256 -0.52 -25.82 -1.66
CA ARG A 256 -1.45 -26.81 -2.25
C ARG A 256 -2.04 -27.76 -1.22
N ASP A 257 -1.24 -28.08 -0.21
CA ASP A 257 -1.55 -29.04 0.86
C ASP A 257 -2.31 -28.41 2.03
N LEU A 258 -2.58 -27.10 2.00
CA LEU A 258 -3.36 -26.44 3.04
C LEU A 258 -4.83 -26.90 3.02
N PRO A 259 -5.46 -27.12 4.20
CA PRO A 259 -6.88 -27.45 4.29
C PRO A 259 -7.77 -26.39 3.64
N GLN A 260 -7.42 -25.12 3.86
CA GLN A 260 -8.01 -23.96 3.21
C GLN A 260 -6.91 -23.21 2.47
N ARG A 261 -7.04 -23.14 1.15
CA ARG A 261 -6.09 -22.43 0.28
C ARG A 261 -6.43 -20.94 0.23
N PRO A 262 -5.43 -20.05 0.09
CA PRO A 262 -5.70 -18.66 -0.20
C PRO A 262 -6.51 -18.50 -1.50
N ILE A 263 -7.42 -17.54 -1.49
CA ILE A 263 -8.17 -17.09 -2.67
C ILE A 263 -7.30 -16.16 -3.52
N ILE A 264 -6.56 -15.27 -2.85
CA ILE A 264 -5.64 -14.33 -3.48
C ILE A 264 -4.22 -14.57 -2.95
N VAL A 265 -3.27 -14.73 -3.87
CA VAL A 265 -1.83 -14.67 -3.58
C VAL A 265 -1.25 -13.52 -4.39
N TYR A 266 -0.74 -12.49 -3.71
CA TYR A 266 -0.03 -11.38 -4.36
C TYR A 266 1.43 -11.38 -3.89
N LEU A 267 2.33 -11.78 -4.79
CA LEU A 267 3.77 -11.73 -4.62
C LEU A 267 4.33 -10.42 -5.16
N ASN A 268 4.30 -9.38 -4.34
CA ASN A 268 4.82 -8.06 -4.67
C ASN A 268 6.33 -7.99 -4.41
N CYS A 269 7.08 -8.61 -5.32
CA CYS A 269 8.54 -8.71 -5.26
C CYS A 269 9.16 -8.49 -6.64
N CYS A 270 10.46 -8.33 -6.77
CA CYS A 270 11.12 -8.34 -8.09
C CYS A 270 11.05 -9.75 -8.70
N GLN A 271 10.82 -9.83 -10.01
CA GLN A 271 11.02 -11.05 -10.81
C GLN A 271 10.31 -12.33 -10.31
N GLY A 272 9.20 -12.18 -9.60
CA GLY A 272 8.44 -13.32 -9.07
C GLY A 272 7.78 -14.20 -10.16
N ASP A 273 7.61 -13.68 -11.38
CA ASP A 273 7.00 -14.42 -12.51
C ASP A 273 7.95 -14.56 -13.72
N THR A 274 9.27 -14.42 -13.54
CA THR A 274 10.22 -14.52 -14.67
C THR A 274 10.63 -15.94 -15.01
N GLY A 275 10.61 -16.86 -14.04
CA GLY A 275 11.18 -18.21 -14.13
C GLY A 275 10.42 -19.21 -15.00
N GLY A 276 9.60 -18.75 -15.96
CA GLY A 276 8.82 -19.62 -16.83
C GLY A 276 7.93 -20.59 -16.04
N PHE A 277 8.08 -21.88 -16.30
CA PHE A 277 7.41 -22.94 -15.54
C PHE A 277 7.63 -22.84 -14.02
N LEU A 278 8.78 -22.34 -13.57
CA LEU A 278 9.10 -22.16 -12.14
C LEU A 278 8.75 -20.75 -11.60
N GLY A 279 8.02 -19.95 -12.39
CA GLY A 279 7.46 -18.66 -11.96
C GLY A 279 6.14 -18.80 -11.19
N ALA A 280 5.77 -17.75 -10.44
CA ALA A 280 4.56 -17.70 -9.62
C ALA A 280 3.28 -18.07 -10.34
N GLY A 281 3.07 -17.51 -11.53
CA GLY A 281 1.89 -17.77 -12.33
C GLY A 281 1.75 -19.25 -12.66
N MET A 282 2.79 -19.84 -13.26
CA MET A 282 2.77 -21.25 -13.67
C MET A 282 2.62 -22.21 -12.49
N GLN A 283 3.23 -21.87 -11.35
CA GLN A 283 3.21 -22.72 -10.16
C GLN A 283 1.88 -22.65 -9.39
N LEU A 284 1.23 -21.48 -9.32
CA LEU A 284 0.09 -21.25 -8.42
C LEU A 284 -1.28 -21.20 -9.13
N ARG A 285 -1.34 -20.77 -10.41
CA ARG A 285 -2.59 -20.44 -11.11
C ARG A 285 -3.61 -21.59 -11.21
N ASN A 286 -3.16 -22.83 -11.11
CA ASN A 286 -4.05 -23.99 -11.27
C ASN A 286 -4.94 -24.25 -10.04
N PHE A 287 -4.59 -23.71 -8.87
CA PHE A 287 -5.34 -23.98 -7.63
C PHE A 287 -5.58 -22.74 -6.76
N ILE A 288 -4.88 -21.64 -7.04
CA ILE A 288 -5.17 -20.34 -6.45
C ILE A 288 -5.99 -19.53 -7.46
N PRO A 289 -7.20 -19.05 -7.09
CA PRO A 289 -8.05 -18.27 -7.99
C PRO A 289 -7.41 -17.00 -8.56
N VAL A 290 -6.60 -16.31 -7.75
CA VAL A 290 -6.01 -15.02 -8.11
C VAL A 290 -4.54 -15.03 -7.72
N VAL A 291 -3.65 -14.98 -8.70
CA VAL A 291 -2.20 -14.88 -8.47
C VAL A 291 -1.69 -13.61 -9.13
N ILE A 292 -1.12 -12.72 -8.34
CA ILE A 292 -0.49 -11.49 -8.83
C ILE A 292 0.99 -11.57 -8.51
N SER A 293 1.82 -11.25 -9.51
CA SER A 293 3.27 -11.23 -9.35
C SER A 293 3.87 -10.27 -10.37
N ASN A 294 5.17 -10.04 -10.28
CA ASN A 294 5.89 -9.07 -11.09
C ASN A 294 6.85 -9.75 -12.06
N ARG A 295 6.91 -9.24 -13.28
CA ARG A 295 7.76 -9.77 -14.36
C ARG A 295 9.15 -9.16 -14.46
N THR A 296 9.43 -8.12 -13.71
CA THR A 296 10.72 -7.44 -13.79
C THR A 296 11.04 -6.79 -12.45
N LYS A 297 12.05 -5.93 -12.40
CA LYS A 297 12.38 -5.16 -11.21
C LYS A 297 11.25 -4.19 -10.89
N ALA A 298 10.77 -4.25 -9.65
CA ALA A 298 9.82 -3.29 -9.09
C ALA A 298 10.60 -2.27 -8.26
N LYS A 299 10.29 -0.98 -8.42
CA LYS A 299 10.80 0.06 -7.51
C LYS A 299 9.93 0.07 -6.25
N ILE A 300 10.55 0.25 -5.09
CA ILE A 300 9.88 0.18 -3.77
C ILE A 300 8.64 1.07 -3.73
N GLU A 301 8.75 2.37 -4.02
CA GLU A 301 7.60 3.28 -3.92
C GLU A 301 6.46 2.92 -4.88
N ALA A 302 6.80 2.60 -6.14
CA ALA A 302 5.80 2.16 -7.12
C ALA A 302 5.09 0.88 -6.68
N ALA A 303 5.82 -0.09 -6.13
CA ALA A 303 5.26 -1.35 -5.64
C ALA A 303 4.32 -1.14 -4.45
N LYS A 304 4.61 -0.18 -3.56
CA LYS A 304 3.76 0.18 -2.42
C LYS A 304 2.44 0.77 -2.89
N ASP A 305 2.51 1.80 -3.74
CA ASP A 305 1.33 2.49 -4.24
C ASP A 305 0.43 1.57 -5.10
N GLN A 306 1.04 0.66 -5.88
CA GLN A 306 0.31 -0.38 -6.62
C GLN A 306 -0.49 -1.29 -5.68
N ALA A 307 0.16 -1.79 -4.63
CA ALA A 307 -0.50 -2.67 -3.68
C ALA A 307 -1.61 -1.95 -2.91
N GLU A 308 -1.39 -0.72 -2.45
CA GLU A 308 -2.43 0.06 -1.75
C GLU A 308 -3.65 0.31 -2.64
N ALA A 309 -3.43 0.73 -3.90
CA ALA A 309 -4.52 0.93 -4.85
C ALA A 309 -5.29 -0.38 -5.12
N PHE A 310 -4.57 -1.49 -5.31
CA PHE A 310 -5.16 -2.80 -5.51
C PHE A 310 -6.00 -3.25 -4.31
N TRP A 311 -5.45 -3.16 -3.09
CA TRP A 311 -6.14 -3.61 -1.87
C TRP A 311 -7.35 -2.75 -1.56
N ARG A 312 -7.27 -1.43 -1.75
CA ARG A 312 -8.44 -0.55 -1.68
C ARG A 312 -9.55 -1.03 -2.61
N CYS A 313 -9.23 -1.24 -3.88
CA CYS A 313 -10.22 -1.62 -4.88
C CYS A 313 -10.90 -2.96 -4.52
N VAL A 314 -10.13 -3.97 -4.10
CA VAL A 314 -10.68 -5.31 -3.82
C VAL A 314 -11.40 -5.38 -2.47
N LEU A 315 -10.81 -4.82 -1.42
CA LEU A 315 -11.27 -5.03 -0.04
C LEU A 315 -12.26 -3.96 0.44
N ILE A 316 -12.21 -2.75 -0.13
CA ILE A 316 -13.03 -1.62 0.29
C ILE A 316 -14.12 -1.34 -0.74
N ASP A 317 -13.73 -1.22 -2.00
CA ASP A 317 -14.66 -0.88 -3.09
C ASP A 317 -15.32 -2.12 -3.72
N GLY A 318 -14.92 -3.33 -3.31
CA GLY A 318 -15.54 -4.59 -3.74
C GLY A 318 -15.35 -4.90 -5.22
N PHE A 319 -14.29 -4.40 -5.85
CA PHE A 319 -13.99 -4.66 -7.24
C PHE A 319 -13.41 -6.06 -7.43
N ALA A 320 -13.75 -6.69 -8.56
CA ALA A 320 -13.07 -7.90 -8.98
C ALA A 320 -11.57 -7.63 -9.19
N PRO A 321 -10.66 -8.58 -8.87
CA PRO A 321 -9.22 -8.40 -9.00
C PRO A 321 -8.77 -7.91 -10.38
N LEU A 322 -9.45 -8.34 -11.45
CA LEU A 322 -9.14 -7.90 -12.80
C LEU A 322 -9.46 -6.42 -13.03
N GLN A 323 -10.59 -5.95 -12.48
CA GLN A 323 -10.94 -4.53 -12.49
C GLN A 323 -9.99 -3.72 -11.60
N ALA A 324 -9.67 -4.23 -10.41
CA ALA A 324 -8.71 -3.59 -9.50
C ALA A 324 -7.32 -3.38 -10.14
N MET A 325 -6.85 -4.32 -10.96
CA MET A 325 -5.62 -4.15 -11.74
C MET A 325 -5.68 -3.02 -12.77
N ASN A 326 -6.87 -2.71 -13.30
CA ASN A 326 -7.05 -1.56 -14.19
C ASN A 326 -6.99 -0.25 -13.41
N GLU A 327 -7.75 -0.18 -12.32
CA GLU A 327 -7.80 1.01 -11.46
C GLU A 327 -6.43 1.30 -10.88
N MET A 328 -5.68 0.28 -10.45
CA MET A 328 -4.29 0.41 -10.01
C MET A 328 -3.43 1.15 -11.05
N ARG A 329 -3.65 0.94 -12.36
CA ARG A 329 -2.90 1.66 -13.41
C ARG A 329 -3.42 3.09 -13.62
N HIS A 330 -4.72 3.34 -13.40
CA HIS A 330 -5.31 4.68 -13.51
C HIS A 330 -5.01 5.59 -12.33
N TYR A 331 -5.04 5.05 -11.09
CA TYR A 331 -4.61 5.75 -9.87
C TYR A 331 -3.16 6.24 -9.96
N GLN A 332 -2.37 5.64 -10.84
CA GLN A 332 -0.96 5.95 -11.06
C GLN A 332 -0.68 6.97 -12.16
N LYS A 333 -1.71 7.63 -12.73
CA LYS A 333 -1.50 8.79 -13.60
C LYS A 333 -0.99 10.05 -12.86
N GLY A 334 -0.78 9.97 -11.54
CA GLY A 334 0.01 10.93 -10.76
C GLY A 334 1.54 10.77 -10.95
N GLU A 335 2.29 11.81 -10.57
CA GLU A 335 3.69 12.20 -10.91
C GLU A 335 4.84 11.15 -10.98
N HIS A 336 4.62 9.83 -10.86
CA HIS A 336 5.70 8.84 -10.72
C HIS A 336 5.69 7.65 -11.71
N LEU A 337 4.63 7.48 -12.51
CA LEU A 337 4.56 6.46 -13.58
C LEU A 337 3.97 7.04 -14.87
N THR A 338 4.78 7.06 -15.92
CA THR A 338 4.34 7.34 -17.29
C THR A 338 4.19 6.01 -18.04
N LEU A 339 3.38 5.99 -19.10
CA LEU A 339 3.31 4.83 -20.00
C LEU A 339 4.67 4.58 -20.69
N ALA A 340 5.57 5.56 -20.68
CA ALA A 340 6.95 5.41 -21.15
C ALA A 340 7.83 4.56 -20.22
N ASP A 341 7.37 4.24 -19.01
CA ASP A 341 8.13 3.47 -18.04
C ASP A 341 7.64 2.02 -17.95
N ALA A 342 8.52 1.05 -18.18
CA ALA A 342 8.21 -0.38 -18.10
C ALA A 342 7.56 -0.82 -16.76
N ARG A 343 7.64 -0.02 -15.69
CA ARG A 343 7.05 -0.34 -14.37
C ARG A 343 5.53 -0.51 -14.37
N TRP A 344 4.78 0.18 -15.24
CA TRP A 344 3.31 0.09 -15.24
C TRP A 344 2.81 -1.29 -15.73
N MET A 345 3.62 -1.96 -16.57
CA MET A 345 3.34 -3.30 -17.10
C MET A 345 3.91 -4.44 -16.25
N THR A 346 4.64 -4.13 -15.17
CA THR A 346 5.33 -5.13 -14.33
C THR A 346 4.35 -6.11 -13.65
N PRO A 347 3.24 -5.65 -13.03
CA PRO A 347 2.31 -6.56 -12.37
C PRO A 347 1.48 -7.34 -13.39
N VAL A 348 1.46 -8.66 -13.23
CA VAL A 348 0.65 -9.58 -14.03
C VAL A 348 -0.31 -10.35 -13.16
N LEU A 349 -1.51 -10.57 -13.69
CA LEU A 349 -2.58 -11.29 -13.03
C LEU A 349 -2.82 -12.63 -13.75
N HIS A 350 -2.66 -13.72 -13.01
CA HIS A 350 -3.15 -15.03 -13.38
C HIS A 350 -4.48 -15.28 -12.66
N CYS A 351 -5.49 -15.67 -13.42
CA CYS A 351 -6.87 -15.76 -13.02
C CYS A 351 -7.42 -17.16 -13.27
N ASN A 352 -8.03 -17.74 -12.24
CA ASN A 352 -8.68 -19.04 -12.26
C ASN A 352 -10.06 -18.96 -11.56
N TYR A 353 -10.85 -17.96 -11.94
CA TYR A 353 -12.26 -17.80 -11.53
C TYR A 353 -13.13 -17.40 -12.73
N ASP A 354 -14.41 -17.79 -12.74
CA ASP A 354 -15.37 -17.32 -13.74
C ASP A 354 -15.99 -15.99 -13.28
N ARG A 355 -16.80 -16.02 -12.23
CA ARG A 355 -17.33 -14.81 -11.60
C ARG A 355 -16.67 -14.56 -10.26
N TRP A 356 -16.47 -13.27 -9.98
CA TRP A 356 -15.98 -12.81 -8.70
C TRP A 356 -17.15 -12.19 -7.92
N ARG A 357 -17.28 -12.57 -6.66
CA ARG A 357 -18.18 -11.93 -5.70
C ARG A 357 -17.35 -11.43 -4.53
N SER A 358 -17.66 -10.23 -4.09
CA SER A 358 -17.11 -9.65 -2.87
C SER A 358 -18.21 -8.84 -2.22
N ASN A 359 -18.36 -9.04 -0.92
CA ASN A 359 -19.33 -8.35 -0.09
C ASN A 359 -18.56 -7.52 0.94
N PRO A 360 -17.84 -6.45 0.52
CA PRO A 360 -17.10 -5.64 1.48
C PRO A 360 -18.07 -5.11 2.54
N PRO A 361 -17.61 -4.91 3.79
CA PRO A 361 -18.45 -4.35 4.84
C PRO A 361 -18.96 -2.97 4.41
N GLU A 362 -20.19 -2.64 4.84
CA GLU A 362 -20.75 -1.33 4.55
C GLU A 362 -19.86 -0.22 5.07
N LYS A 363 -19.74 0.87 4.31
CA LYS A 363 -18.96 2.03 4.71
C LYS A 363 -19.64 2.71 5.90
N ILE A 364 -19.24 2.34 7.11
CA ILE A 364 -19.68 2.99 8.33
C ILE A 364 -19.15 4.43 8.30
N GLY A 365 -20.04 5.41 8.43
CA GLY A 365 -19.65 6.81 8.44
C GLY A 365 -18.67 7.10 9.59
N HIS A 366 -17.65 7.93 9.36
CA HIS A 366 -16.65 8.30 10.37
C HIS A 366 -17.22 8.84 11.69
N HIS A 367 -18.45 9.39 11.65
CA HIS A 367 -19.18 9.89 12.82
C HIS A 367 -19.77 8.78 13.70
N ILE A 368 -20.03 7.61 13.10
CA ILE A 368 -20.47 6.39 13.79
C ILE A 368 -19.24 5.64 14.30
N ARG A 369 -18.17 5.59 13.48
CA ARG A 369 -16.94 4.91 13.83
C ARG A 369 -15.70 5.64 13.32
N ASP A 370 -14.92 6.14 14.26
CA ASP A 370 -13.62 6.73 13.95
C ASP A 370 -12.58 5.61 13.73
N PRO A 371 -12.05 5.44 12.51
CA PRO A 371 -11.09 4.36 12.23
C PRO A 371 -9.75 4.56 12.93
N PHE A 372 -9.43 5.80 13.28
CA PHE A 372 -8.19 6.18 13.94
C PHE A 372 -8.37 6.43 15.44
N TRP A 373 -9.47 5.95 16.03
CA TRP A 373 -9.75 6.09 17.47
C TRP A 373 -8.56 5.68 18.35
N HIS A 374 -7.83 4.64 17.93
CA HIS A 374 -6.71 4.04 18.64
C HIS A 374 -5.52 5.02 18.80
N LEU A 375 -5.45 6.06 17.97
CA LEU A 375 -4.47 7.14 18.07
C LEU A 375 -4.95 8.28 18.97
N LYS A 376 -6.24 8.35 19.28
CA LYS A 376 -6.90 9.51 19.90
C LYS A 376 -7.03 9.40 21.42
N ILE A 377 -6.72 8.25 22.01
CA ILE A 377 -6.70 8.03 23.46
C ILE A 377 -5.76 9.02 24.14
N ASP A 378 -6.26 9.74 25.15
CA ASP A 378 -5.50 10.50 26.17
C ASP A 378 -4.25 11.28 25.71
N ARG A 379 -4.31 11.92 24.55
CA ARG A 379 -3.27 12.88 24.11
C ARG A 379 -3.85 14.21 23.68
N VAL A 380 -5.03 14.53 24.22
CA VAL A 380 -5.74 15.79 23.93
C VAL A 380 -4.92 16.98 24.45
N LYS A 381 -4.23 16.84 25.58
CA LYS A 381 -3.36 17.89 26.16
C LYS A 381 -2.17 18.22 25.26
N GLN A 382 -1.60 17.22 24.58
CA GLN A 382 -0.47 17.41 23.66
C GLN A 382 -0.95 17.80 22.26
N PHE A 383 -2.03 17.19 21.76
CA PHE A 383 -2.58 17.48 20.43
C PHE A 383 -3.22 18.86 20.35
N GLY A 384 -3.94 19.28 21.39
CA GLY A 384 -4.67 20.55 21.45
C GLY A 384 -3.79 21.76 21.10
N PRO A 385 -2.64 21.96 21.79
CA PRO A 385 -1.68 23.01 21.46
C PRO A 385 -1.18 22.93 20.02
N VAL A 386 -0.82 21.74 19.53
CA VAL A 386 -0.31 21.54 18.16
C VAL A 386 -1.35 21.96 17.12
N TYR A 387 -2.58 21.49 17.25
CA TYR A 387 -3.66 21.86 16.33
C TYR A 387 -3.97 23.36 16.40
N TYR A 388 -4.18 23.90 17.61
CA TYR A 388 -4.55 25.30 17.79
C TYR A 388 -3.49 26.25 17.20
N LEU A 389 -2.22 26.04 17.53
CA LEU A 389 -1.13 26.89 17.07
C LEU A 389 -0.88 26.75 15.56
N THR A 390 -1.03 25.54 15.03
CA THR A 390 -0.89 25.30 13.58
C THR A 390 -2.01 25.99 12.80
N MET A 391 -3.27 25.88 13.27
CA MET A 391 -4.41 26.59 12.69
C MET A 391 -4.22 28.11 12.76
N GLN A 392 -3.77 28.63 13.92
CA GLN A 392 -3.48 30.05 14.08
C GLN A 392 -2.36 30.52 13.14
N MET A 393 -1.28 29.74 13.01
CA MET A 393 -0.18 30.00 12.09
C MET A 393 -0.65 30.12 10.64
N LEU A 394 -1.51 29.20 10.20
CA LEU A 394 -2.05 29.17 8.85
C LEU A 394 -2.99 30.34 8.59
N GLN A 395 -3.87 30.67 9.55
CA GLN A 395 -4.80 31.79 9.46
C GLN A 395 -4.08 33.15 9.46
N GLU A 396 -3.14 33.35 10.38
CA GLU A 396 -2.40 34.61 10.50
C GLU A 396 -1.23 34.72 9.51
N GLN A 397 -0.87 33.61 8.86
CA GLN A 397 0.28 33.46 7.98
C GLN A 397 1.62 33.80 8.67
N LYS A 398 1.68 33.63 9.98
CA LYS A 398 2.87 33.82 10.83
C LYS A 398 2.73 33.01 12.13
N PRO A 399 3.81 32.45 12.70
CA PRO A 399 5.16 32.36 12.13
C PRO A 399 5.21 31.54 10.82
N ARG A 400 6.36 31.40 10.17
CA ARG A 400 6.47 30.56 8.97
C ARG A 400 6.61 29.08 9.32
N SER A 401 7.07 28.79 10.54
CA SER A 401 7.18 27.43 11.03
C SER A 401 6.83 27.32 12.52
N LEU A 402 6.36 26.14 12.90
CA LEU A 402 6.28 25.69 14.29
C LEU A 402 7.19 24.48 14.49
N ALA A 403 7.80 24.37 15.66
CA ALA A 403 8.61 23.22 16.05
C ALA A 403 8.11 22.66 17.37
N TYR A 404 7.81 21.37 17.40
CA TYR A 404 7.27 20.67 18.54
C TYR A 404 8.23 19.58 18.99
N LEU A 405 8.47 19.54 20.30
CA LEU A 405 9.17 18.43 20.95
C LEU A 405 8.26 17.76 21.95
N TRP A 406 8.21 16.43 21.91
CA TRP A 406 7.59 15.63 22.97
C TRP A 406 8.50 14.49 23.40
N TYR A 407 8.22 13.94 24.58
CA TYR A 407 9.03 12.90 25.17
C TYR A 407 8.21 12.04 26.11
N GLY A 408 8.67 10.82 26.35
CA GLY A 408 8.06 9.89 27.28
C GLY A 408 8.96 8.67 27.52
N ALA A 409 8.55 7.82 28.45
CA ALA A 409 9.19 6.54 28.65
C ALA A 409 8.82 5.54 27.53
N GLU A 410 9.56 4.42 27.47
CA GLU A 410 9.22 3.30 26.60
C GLU A 410 7.77 2.86 26.82
N GLY A 411 7.05 2.58 25.73
CA GLY A 411 5.64 2.15 25.77
C GLY A 411 4.63 3.25 26.08
N GLN A 412 5.03 4.53 26.16
CA GLN A 412 4.11 5.66 26.38
C GLN A 412 3.49 6.25 25.11
N GLY A 413 3.64 5.58 23.96
CA GLY A 413 3.03 6.03 22.70
C GLY A 413 3.71 7.27 22.10
N VAL A 414 5.00 7.48 22.38
CA VAL A 414 5.80 8.57 21.78
C VAL A 414 5.79 8.47 20.25
N ASP A 415 5.93 7.25 19.74
CA ASP A 415 5.96 6.94 18.31
C ASP A 415 4.55 7.11 17.70
N LEU A 416 3.52 6.62 18.40
CA LEU A 416 2.12 6.71 17.98
C LEU A 416 1.61 8.17 17.89
N PHE A 417 2.19 9.10 18.67
CA PHE A 417 1.79 10.50 18.61
C PHE A 417 2.15 11.17 17.27
N HIS A 418 3.25 10.77 16.61
CA HIS A 418 3.53 11.21 15.24
C HIS A 418 2.41 10.81 14.29
N HIS A 419 1.91 9.58 14.44
CA HIS A 419 0.84 9.07 13.60
C HIS A 419 -0.48 9.81 13.85
N ARG A 420 -0.81 10.05 15.13
CA ARG A 420 -1.95 10.89 15.51
C ARG A 420 -1.88 12.27 14.86
N LEU A 421 -0.73 12.93 14.90
CA LEU A 421 -0.57 14.27 14.31
C LEU A 421 -0.84 14.26 12.81
N LYS A 422 -0.28 13.30 12.07
CA LYS A 422 -0.54 13.14 10.64
C LYS A 422 -2.04 13.04 10.36
N VAL A 423 -2.70 12.08 11.00
CA VAL A 423 -4.12 11.78 10.77
C VAL A 423 -5.00 12.97 11.17
N GLU A 424 -4.90 13.45 12.41
CA GLU A 424 -5.83 14.47 12.90
C GLU A 424 -5.58 15.85 12.26
N LEU A 425 -4.34 16.19 11.90
CA LEU A 425 -4.10 17.43 11.14
C LEU A 425 -4.73 17.35 9.75
N GLN A 426 -4.63 16.21 9.07
CA GLN A 426 -5.30 16.00 7.77
C GLN A 426 -6.83 16.04 7.89
N GLU A 427 -7.41 15.45 8.93
CA GLU A 427 -8.85 15.44 9.16
C GLU A 427 -9.42 16.83 9.50
N ARG A 428 -8.70 17.59 10.34
CA ARG A 428 -9.17 18.87 10.88
C ARG A 428 -8.80 20.06 10.00
N LEU A 429 -7.68 20.02 9.28
CA LEU A 429 -7.23 21.10 8.38
C LEU A 429 -7.67 20.83 6.93
N ARG A 430 -8.99 20.69 6.69
CA ARG A 430 -9.56 20.25 5.41
C ARG A 430 -9.19 21.12 4.19
N ASP A 431 -8.91 22.40 4.42
CA ASP A 431 -8.53 23.38 3.40
C ASP A 431 -7.01 23.54 3.23
N VAL A 432 -6.24 22.64 3.84
CA VAL A 432 -4.77 22.66 3.86
C VAL A 432 -4.26 21.33 3.33
N ASN A 433 -3.30 21.39 2.41
CA ASN A 433 -2.57 20.22 1.96
C ASN A 433 -1.47 19.88 2.98
N VAL A 434 -1.59 18.77 3.70
CA VAL A 434 -0.55 18.33 4.65
C VAL A 434 0.44 17.41 3.93
N LEU A 435 1.63 17.93 3.65
CA LEU A 435 2.74 17.19 3.04
C LEU A 435 3.66 16.67 4.14
N GLU A 436 3.62 15.36 4.38
CA GLU A 436 4.48 14.70 5.36
C GLU A 436 5.84 14.32 4.75
N ILE A 437 6.93 14.60 5.48
CA ILE A 437 8.30 14.25 5.09
C ILE A 437 8.98 13.57 6.28
N GLN A 438 9.67 12.45 6.03
CA GLN A 438 10.25 11.59 7.06
C GLN A 438 11.77 11.44 6.88
N PRO A 439 12.57 12.45 7.23
CA PRO A 439 14.01 12.35 7.19
C PRO A 439 14.55 11.38 8.25
N GLU A 440 15.63 10.68 7.92
CA GLU A 440 16.39 9.87 8.87
C GLU A 440 17.48 10.69 9.55
N TRP A 441 17.71 10.46 10.85
CA TRP A 441 18.77 11.16 11.56
C TRP A 441 20.16 10.77 11.02
N PRO A 442 21.08 11.74 10.84
CA PRO A 442 22.45 11.43 10.44
C PRO A 442 23.15 10.53 11.48
N ILE A 443 23.69 9.40 11.03
CA ILE A 443 24.42 8.44 11.90
C ILE A 443 25.67 9.11 12.50
N GLN A 444 26.32 10.00 11.74
CA GLN A 444 27.50 10.75 12.16
C GLN A 444 27.28 12.24 11.92
N MET A 445 27.59 13.07 12.91
CA MET A 445 27.45 14.53 12.86
C MET A 445 28.81 15.20 12.99
N THR A 446 29.64 15.11 11.95
CA THR A 446 30.94 15.79 11.89
C THR A 446 30.78 17.28 11.58
N ASN A 447 29.87 17.63 10.66
CA ASN A 447 29.44 18.99 10.36
C ASN A 447 27.90 19.07 10.42
N PRO A 448 27.30 19.47 11.56
CA PRO A 448 25.85 19.43 11.75
C PRO A 448 25.06 20.12 10.63
N HIS A 449 25.46 21.32 10.20
CA HIS A 449 24.73 22.08 9.17
C HIS A 449 24.67 21.33 7.83
N GLN A 450 25.79 20.78 7.38
CA GLN A 450 25.84 20.00 6.14
C GLN A 450 25.03 18.71 6.29
N CYS A 451 25.18 18.00 7.41
CA CYS A 451 24.44 16.76 7.65
C CYS A 451 22.91 17.00 7.66
N PHE A 452 22.44 18.13 8.19
CA PHE A 452 21.03 18.49 8.16
C PHE A 452 20.54 18.84 6.76
N GLU A 453 21.37 19.54 5.98
CA GLU A 453 21.09 19.82 4.57
C GLU A 453 21.00 18.52 3.77
N ASP A 454 22.01 17.65 3.85
CA ASP A 454 22.04 16.37 3.15
C ASP A 454 20.80 15.54 3.49
N MET A 455 20.51 15.38 4.78
CA MET A 455 19.32 14.69 5.30
C MET A 455 18.02 15.23 4.69
N MET A 456 17.84 16.55 4.63
CA MET A 456 16.61 17.13 4.08
C MET A 456 16.57 17.04 2.56
N THR A 457 17.69 17.21 1.87
CA THR A 457 17.74 17.06 0.40
C THR A 457 17.46 15.63 -0.04
N GLU A 458 17.97 14.64 0.70
CA GLU A 458 17.67 13.22 0.50
C GLU A 458 16.19 12.93 0.74
N ALA A 459 15.63 13.42 1.86
CA ALA A 459 14.22 13.21 2.19
C ALA A 459 13.24 13.81 1.16
N PHE A 460 13.64 14.90 0.50
CA PHE A 460 12.86 15.53 -0.57
C PHE A 460 13.18 15.00 -1.97
N ASP A 461 14.18 14.13 -2.11
CA ASP A 461 14.72 13.66 -3.39
C ASP A 461 15.15 14.82 -4.31
N VAL A 462 15.98 15.71 -3.76
CA VAL A 462 16.51 16.87 -4.49
C VAL A 462 18.02 17.00 -4.29
N GLN A 463 18.70 17.72 -5.18
CA GLN A 463 20.15 17.92 -5.12
C GLN A 463 20.59 19.04 -4.17
N SER A 464 19.67 19.92 -3.76
CA SER A 464 19.98 21.08 -2.91
C SER A 464 18.71 21.62 -2.23
N LEU A 465 18.89 22.32 -1.11
CA LEU A 465 17.76 22.94 -0.37
C LEU A 465 16.95 23.92 -1.25
N SER A 466 17.61 24.62 -2.17
CA SER A 466 16.96 25.58 -3.08
C SER A 466 15.93 24.94 -4.02
N HIS A 467 15.97 23.61 -4.23
CA HIS A 467 15.02 22.89 -5.08
C HIS A 467 13.78 22.41 -4.31
N ILE A 468 13.82 22.38 -2.98
CA ILE A 468 12.70 21.94 -2.14
C ILE A 468 11.40 22.75 -2.40
N PRO A 469 11.41 24.08 -2.61
CA PRO A 469 10.18 24.82 -2.89
C PRO A 469 9.54 24.41 -4.22
N GLY A 470 10.36 24.09 -5.23
CA GLY A 470 9.89 23.49 -6.48
C GLY A 470 9.20 22.16 -6.23
N ARG A 471 9.82 21.32 -5.41
CA ARG A 471 9.31 19.99 -5.04
C ARG A 471 7.99 20.06 -4.25
N ILE A 472 7.88 20.96 -3.27
CA ILE A 472 6.63 21.21 -2.53
C ILE A 472 5.52 21.66 -3.47
N ARG A 473 5.84 22.54 -4.44
CA ARG A 473 4.88 23.00 -5.46
C ARG A 473 4.41 21.86 -6.34
N GLU A 474 5.31 20.99 -6.80
CA GLU A 474 4.97 19.78 -7.56
C GLU A 474 3.95 18.93 -6.80
N TYR A 475 4.26 18.55 -5.56
CA TYR A 475 3.32 17.81 -4.70
C TYR A 475 1.96 18.51 -4.49
N SER A 476 1.93 19.84 -4.59
CA SER A 476 0.71 20.64 -4.38
C SER A 476 -0.04 20.96 -5.69
N ARG A 477 0.47 20.60 -6.88
CA ARG A 477 -0.13 20.95 -8.19
C ARG A 477 -1.52 20.38 -8.41
N SER A 478 -1.86 19.27 -7.74
CA SER A 478 -3.20 18.67 -7.78
C SER A 478 -4.26 19.46 -6.98
N VAL A 479 -3.85 20.46 -6.19
CA VAL A 479 -4.72 21.15 -5.21
C VAL A 479 -4.53 22.67 -5.28
N SER A 480 -4.82 23.24 -6.45
CA SER A 480 -4.65 24.69 -6.71
C SER A 480 -5.38 25.55 -5.68
N GLY A 481 -4.68 26.56 -5.12
CA GLY A 481 -5.25 27.58 -4.24
C GLY A 481 -5.25 27.27 -2.74
N ARG A 482 -4.83 26.07 -2.30
CA ARG A 482 -4.74 25.72 -0.88
C ARG A 482 -3.37 26.04 -0.27
N GLN A 483 -3.37 26.25 1.05
CA GLN A 483 -2.13 26.30 1.84
C GLN A 483 -1.50 24.92 1.95
N THR A 484 -0.18 24.85 2.04
CA THR A 484 0.55 23.60 2.23
C THR A 484 1.26 23.62 3.57
N LEU A 485 0.94 22.67 4.45
CA LEU A 485 1.65 22.41 5.69
C LEU A 485 2.67 21.31 5.45
N VAL A 486 3.95 21.66 5.44
CA VAL A 486 5.06 20.71 5.33
C VAL A 486 5.37 20.18 6.74
N TYR A 487 4.84 19.00 7.04
CA TYR A 487 5.07 18.33 8.31
C TYR A 487 6.30 17.42 8.23
N VAL A 488 7.42 17.89 8.78
CA VAL A 488 8.67 17.11 8.88
C VAL A 488 8.66 16.35 10.19
N ARG A 489 8.56 15.02 10.13
CA ARG A 489 8.63 14.15 11.30
C ARG A 489 9.92 13.33 11.31
N HIS A 490 10.64 13.39 12.42
CA HIS A 490 11.82 12.56 12.61
C HIS A 490 11.48 11.23 13.24
N GLN A 491 12.35 10.23 13.03
CA GLN A 491 12.26 9.01 13.82
C GLN A 491 12.51 9.31 15.32
N PRO A 492 11.77 8.63 16.22
CA PRO A 492 11.92 8.78 17.67
C PRO A 492 13.34 8.48 18.16
N LEU A 493 13.90 9.41 18.92
CA LEU A 493 15.23 9.29 19.49
C LEU A 493 15.19 8.46 20.77
N ARG A 494 15.60 7.20 20.66
CA ARG A 494 15.75 6.25 21.79
C ARG A 494 17.08 6.40 22.51
N THR A 495 18.00 7.17 21.94
CA THR A 495 19.30 7.50 22.53
C THR A 495 19.62 8.96 22.32
N THR A 496 20.02 9.64 23.39
CA THR A 496 20.45 11.04 23.33
C THR A 496 21.87 11.21 22.77
N ARG A 497 22.51 10.11 22.32
CA ARG A 497 23.87 10.15 21.75
C ARG A 497 23.90 10.74 20.34
N ILE A 498 22.85 10.54 19.56
CA ILE A 498 22.75 11.05 18.19
C ILE A 498 22.43 12.54 18.26
N ILE A 499 21.27 12.88 18.82
CA ILE A 499 20.85 14.25 19.08
C ILE A 499 20.92 14.52 20.60
N THR A 500 21.98 15.20 21.02
CA THR A 500 22.09 15.77 22.36
C THR A 500 21.25 17.05 22.45
N PRO A 501 20.90 17.54 23.66
CA PRO A 501 20.23 18.82 23.80
C PRO A 501 20.93 20.00 23.11
N ASP A 502 22.27 20.02 23.08
CA ASP A 502 23.01 21.09 22.39
C ASP A 502 22.89 20.96 20.86
N ARG A 503 22.97 19.74 20.34
CA ARG A 503 22.75 19.47 18.91
C ARG A 503 21.32 19.76 18.47
N LEU A 504 20.35 19.51 19.34
CA LEU A 504 18.96 19.89 19.10
C LEU A 504 18.82 21.40 18.93
N LYS A 505 19.50 22.21 19.77
CA LYS A 505 19.50 23.67 19.58
C LYS A 505 20.08 24.06 18.23
N THR A 506 21.24 23.50 17.87
CA THR A 506 21.87 23.73 16.56
C THR A 506 20.93 23.33 15.42
N TYR A 507 20.18 22.24 15.57
CA TYR A 507 19.20 21.83 14.56
C TYR A 507 18.03 22.80 14.45
N LEU A 508 17.48 23.29 15.57
CA LEU A 508 16.41 24.28 15.56
C LEU A 508 16.88 25.63 14.97
N GLU A 509 18.10 26.05 15.27
CA GLU A 509 18.73 27.23 14.67
C GLU A 509 18.91 27.06 13.15
N TRP A 510 19.40 25.90 12.72
CA TRP A 510 19.52 25.55 11.30
C TRP A 510 18.16 25.51 10.60
N TRP A 511 17.16 24.90 11.23
CA TRP A 511 15.79 24.83 10.71
C TRP A 511 15.20 26.23 10.50
N ASP A 512 15.41 27.12 11.46
CA ASP A 512 14.93 28.50 11.39
C ASP A 512 15.64 29.31 10.28
N CYS A 513 16.97 29.22 10.22
CA CYS A 513 17.77 30.07 9.34
C CYS A 513 17.99 29.50 7.93
N CYS A 514 17.79 28.20 7.71
CA CYS A 514 17.97 27.55 6.41
C CYS A 514 16.63 27.05 5.85
N PHE A 515 15.98 26.08 6.51
CA PHE A 515 14.79 25.43 5.97
C PHE A 515 13.55 26.35 5.95
N THR A 516 13.28 27.08 7.03
CA THR A 516 12.08 27.92 7.12
C THR A 516 12.13 29.08 6.12
N ARG A 517 13.33 29.57 5.78
CA ARG A 517 13.52 30.69 4.83
C ARG A 517 13.24 30.32 3.39
N ILE A 518 13.37 29.05 3.02
CA ILE A 518 13.06 28.59 1.66
C ILE A 518 11.57 28.30 1.49
N LEU A 519 10.76 28.31 2.56
CA LEU A 519 9.31 28.17 2.44
C LEU A 519 8.72 29.45 1.85
N GLU A 520 8.22 29.34 0.61
CA GLU A 520 7.67 30.46 -0.16
C GLU A 520 6.14 30.37 -0.29
N GLY A 521 5.50 31.52 -0.53
CA GLY A 521 4.09 31.60 -0.87
C GLY A 521 3.16 31.09 0.24
N GLN A 522 2.38 30.06 -0.08
CA GLN A 522 1.37 29.44 0.80
C GLN A 522 1.90 28.21 1.56
N ALA A 523 3.22 27.98 1.57
CA ALA A 523 3.85 26.90 2.31
C ALA A 523 4.23 27.33 3.74
N PHE A 524 4.01 26.42 4.70
CA PHE A 524 4.32 26.58 6.13
C PHE A 524 4.96 25.32 6.68
N GLY A 525 5.83 25.46 7.68
CA GLY A 525 6.56 24.34 8.30
C GLY A 525 5.96 23.89 9.63
N ALA A 526 5.92 22.57 9.83
CA ALA A 526 5.72 21.97 11.14
C ALA A 526 6.81 20.92 11.37
N LEU A 527 7.64 21.10 12.38
CA LEU A 527 8.71 20.17 12.74
C LEU A 527 8.29 19.36 13.98
N GLY A 528 8.30 18.03 13.88
CA GLY A 528 8.04 17.12 15.00
C GLY A 528 9.28 16.33 15.39
N ILE A 529 9.72 16.47 16.63
CA ILE A 529 10.86 15.76 17.21
C ILE A 529 10.40 15.03 18.48
N SER A 530 10.76 13.75 18.60
CA SER A 530 10.33 12.93 19.72
C SER A 530 11.48 12.19 20.39
N PHE A 531 11.41 12.03 21.71
CA PHE A 531 12.41 11.32 22.51
C PHE A 531 11.78 10.22 23.37
N VAL A 532 12.35 9.03 23.30
CA VAL A 532 12.05 7.95 24.25
C VAL A 532 13.17 7.92 25.29
N VAL A 533 12.83 8.19 26.55
CA VAL A 533 13.81 8.43 27.63
C VAL A 533 13.50 7.58 28.85
N GLY A 534 14.56 7.10 29.52
CA GLY A 534 14.39 6.28 30.73
C GLY A 534 13.84 7.05 31.94
N ASP A 535 14.13 8.34 32.04
CA ASP A 535 13.63 9.23 33.10
C ASP A 535 13.13 10.56 32.49
N PRO A 536 11.82 10.65 32.17
CA PRO A 536 11.21 11.85 31.61
C PRO A 536 11.39 13.11 32.45
N LYS A 537 11.35 12.99 33.78
CA LYS A 537 11.49 14.13 34.70
C LYS A 537 12.91 14.69 34.66
N ALA A 538 13.91 13.82 34.71
CA ALA A 538 15.31 14.24 34.58
C ALA A 538 15.61 14.83 33.19
N PHE A 539 14.99 14.29 32.14
CA PHE A 539 15.11 14.81 30.78
C PHE A 539 14.50 16.22 30.68
N HIS A 540 13.28 16.42 31.16
CA HIS A 540 12.61 17.73 31.22
C HIS A 540 13.46 18.75 31.97
N LYS A 541 13.93 18.40 33.16
CA LYS A 541 14.81 19.24 33.97
C LYS A 541 16.08 19.63 33.21
N THR A 542 16.65 18.70 32.47
CA THR A 542 17.85 18.95 31.67
C THR A 542 17.56 19.91 30.51
N LEU A 543 16.47 19.72 29.78
CA LEU A 543 16.09 20.58 28.66
C LEU A 543 15.73 22.01 29.10
N ILE A 544 14.88 22.12 30.12
CA ILE A 544 14.33 23.41 30.56
C ILE A 544 15.31 24.14 31.48
N GLU A 545 15.75 23.54 32.58
CA GLU A 545 16.53 24.27 33.59
C GLU A 545 18.01 24.38 33.20
N LYS A 546 18.63 23.27 32.77
CA LYS A 546 20.08 23.27 32.49
C LYS A 546 20.40 23.83 31.11
N LYS A 547 19.63 23.41 30.10
CA LYS A 547 19.87 23.76 28.72
C LYS A 547 19.05 24.96 28.28
N ARG A 548 18.01 25.37 29.01
CA ARG A 548 17.24 26.58 28.71
C ARG A 548 16.78 26.63 27.26
N ILE A 549 16.24 25.51 26.75
CA ILE A 549 15.84 25.39 25.34
C ILE A 549 14.73 26.39 24.98
N ASN A 550 13.84 26.72 25.91
CA ASN A 550 12.77 27.72 25.71
C ASN A 550 13.29 29.15 25.51
N ASP A 551 14.56 29.42 25.82
CA ASP A 551 15.16 30.74 25.62
C ASP A 551 15.74 30.94 24.22
N LEU A 552 15.67 29.91 23.35
CA LEU A 552 16.03 30.04 21.94
C LEU A 552 15.15 31.09 21.26
N ARG A 553 15.80 32.12 20.72
CA ARG A 553 15.15 33.18 19.96
C ARG A 553 15.30 32.88 18.47
N LEU A 554 14.32 32.16 17.94
CA LEU A 554 14.21 31.87 16.51
C LEU A 554 13.39 32.97 15.83
N GLN A 555 13.74 33.35 14.59
CA GLN A 555 13.16 34.50 13.89
C GLN A 555 11.87 34.14 13.14
N HIS A 556 11.81 32.94 12.58
CA HIS A 556 10.74 32.48 11.70
C HIS A 556 10.00 31.26 12.24
N THR A 557 10.52 30.67 13.30
CA THR A 557 10.02 29.44 13.94
C THR A 557 9.62 29.73 15.38
N VAL A 558 8.50 29.18 15.84
CA VAL A 558 8.18 29.15 17.28
C VAL A 558 8.33 27.72 17.79
N PHE A 559 9.14 27.56 18.84
CA PHE A 559 9.41 26.28 19.48
C PHE A 559 8.48 26.04 20.67
N HIS A 560 7.94 24.82 20.76
CA HIS A 560 7.10 24.35 21.84
C HIS A 560 7.58 23.00 22.37
N LEU A 561 7.88 22.95 23.67
CA LEU A 561 7.98 21.70 24.41
C LEU A 561 6.57 21.29 24.86
N LEU A 562 6.09 20.13 24.42
CA LEU A 562 4.82 19.57 24.85
C LEU A 562 4.97 18.89 26.21
N ASP A 563 3.83 18.69 26.88
CA ASP A 563 3.76 17.93 28.12
C ASP A 563 4.27 16.49 27.92
N GLU A 564 4.75 15.90 29.02
CA GLU A 564 5.19 14.51 29.05
C GLU A 564 4.09 13.56 28.53
N MET A 565 4.51 12.51 27.81
CA MET A 565 3.64 11.40 27.47
C MET A 565 3.50 10.49 28.69
N GLU A 566 2.52 10.80 29.54
CA GLU A 566 2.26 10.13 30.82
C GLU A 566 1.49 8.82 30.66
N HIS A 567 1.46 8.03 31.74
CA HIS A 567 0.59 6.85 31.87
C HIS A 567 -0.88 7.23 31.76
N LEU A 568 -1.65 6.34 31.15
CA LEU A 568 -3.10 6.50 31.02
C LEU A 568 -3.77 6.39 32.38
N ALA A 569 -4.56 7.40 32.77
CA ALA A 569 -5.42 7.30 33.93
C ALA A 569 -6.82 6.79 33.53
N LYS A 570 -7.55 6.26 34.52
CA LYS A 570 -8.91 5.75 34.32
C LYS A 570 -9.86 6.80 33.72
N ASN A 571 -9.75 8.04 34.17
CA ASN A 571 -10.57 9.13 33.67
C ASN A 571 -10.34 9.38 32.18
N ASP A 572 -9.11 9.22 31.70
CA ASP A 572 -8.80 9.43 30.29
C ASP A 572 -9.43 8.34 29.43
N LEU A 573 -9.43 7.09 29.91
CA LEU A 573 -10.13 5.98 29.27
C LEU A 573 -11.66 6.15 29.28
N LEU A 574 -12.24 6.60 30.39
CA LEU A 574 -13.68 6.88 30.49
C LEU A 574 -14.11 8.00 29.54
N ASN A 575 -13.35 9.10 29.53
CA ASN A 575 -13.58 10.22 28.62
C ASN A 575 -13.44 9.78 27.16
N PHE A 576 -12.45 8.94 26.87
CA PHE A 576 -12.23 8.37 25.54
C PHE A 576 -13.44 7.52 25.08
N LEU A 577 -13.87 6.55 25.88
CA LEU A 577 -15.01 5.69 25.54
C LEU A 577 -16.29 6.51 25.30
N THR A 578 -16.50 7.55 26.11
CA THR A 578 -17.66 8.45 25.99
C THR A 578 -17.56 9.32 24.74
N THR A 579 -16.39 9.91 24.48
CA THR A 579 -16.17 10.82 23.32
C THR A 579 -16.31 10.10 21.99
N HIS A 580 -15.90 8.83 21.94
CA HIS A 580 -15.94 8.01 20.73
C HIS A 580 -17.17 7.10 20.64
N ASN A 581 -18.16 7.28 21.51
CA ASN A 581 -19.41 6.50 21.53
C ASN A 581 -19.18 4.98 21.50
N ILE A 582 -18.16 4.48 22.20
CA ILE A 582 -17.84 3.05 22.18
C ILE A 582 -18.87 2.32 23.07
N PRO A 583 -19.67 1.39 22.51
CA PRO A 583 -20.74 0.74 23.25
C PRO A 583 -20.16 -0.27 24.26
N LEU A 584 -20.12 0.14 25.53
CA LEU A 584 -19.84 -0.73 26.67
C LEU A 584 -20.92 -0.59 27.73
N PRO A 585 -21.50 -1.68 28.25
CA PRO A 585 -22.44 -1.61 29.35
C PRO A 585 -21.83 -0.89 30.54
N GLN A 586 -22.47 0.19 31.01
CA GLN A 586 -21.95 1.07 32.06
C GLN A 586 -21.57 0.31 33.34
N LYS A 587 -22.33 -0.75 33.68
CA LYS A 587 -22.07 -1.64 34.84
C LYS A 587 -20.77 -2.45 34.71
N LEU A 588 -20.28 -2.69 33.50
CA LEU A 588 -19.06 -3.43 33.21
C LEU A 588 -17.88 -2.51 32.91
N GLN A 589 -18.15 -1.28 32.46
CA GLN A 589 -17.13 -0.32 32.02
C GLN A 589 -16.06 -0.11 33.09
N ASP A 590 -16.45 0.26 34.32
CA ASP A 590 -15.49 0.47 35.41
C ASP A 590 -14.64 -0.76 35.70
N LYS A 591 -15.29 -1.93 35.81
CA LYS A 591 -14.61 -3.19 36.11
C LYS A 591 -13.62 -3.61 35.02
N VAL A 592 -13.99 -3.39 33.75
CA VAL A 592 -13.13 -3.71 32.60
C VAL A 592 -11.94 -2.76 32.56
N LEU A 593 -12.15 -1.45 32.74
CA LEU A 593 -11.07 -0.46 32.75
C LEU A 593 -10.11 -0.65 33.93
N ASP A 594 -10.63 -0.93 35.14
CA ASP A 594 -9.81 -1.22 36.31
C ASP A 594 -8.95 -2.48 36.08
N LYS A 595 -9.53 -3.51 35.45
CA LYS A 595 -8.79 -4.71 35.08
C LYS A 595 -7.67 -4.40 34.08
N ILE A 596 -7.97 -3.67 33.00
CA ILE A 596 -6.97 -3.30 32.00
C ILE A 596 -5.83 -2.52 32.66
N LEU A 597 -6.14 -1.46 33.40
CA LEU A 597 -5.12 -0.64 34.06
C LEU A 597 -4.30 -1.42 35.09
N SER A 598 -4.92 -2.38 35.79
CA SER A 598 -4.20 -3.27 36.71
C SER A 598 -3.25 -4.23 35.99
N GLU A 599 -3.60 -4.69 34.79
CA GLU A 599 -2.78 -5.61 33.98
C GLU A 599 -1.67 -4.86 33.22
N THR A 600 -1.94 -3.64 32.79
CA THR A 600 -1.04 -2.85 31.94
C THR A 600 -0.26 -1.79 32.70
N GLY A 601 -0.59 -1.52 33.97
CA GLY A 601 0.01 -0.44 34.75
C GLY A 601 -0.23 0.96 34.18
N GLY A 602 -1.19 1.13 33.27
CA GLY A 602 -1.41 2.38 32.55
C GLY A 602 -0.38 2.66 31.44
N HIS A 603 0.49 1.70 31.10
CA HIS A 603 1.37 1.83 29.93
C HIS A 603 0.54 2.00 28.66
N TYR A 604 0.77 3.08 27.93
CA TYR A 604 -0.09 3.50 26.81
C TYR A 604 -0.30 2.40 25.78
N GLU A 605 0.78 1.83 25.24
CA GLU A 605 0.71 0.85 24.16
C GLU A 605 0.06 -0.47 24.62
N MET A 606 0.42 -0.96 25.80
CA MET A 606 -0.19 -2.17 26.37
C MET A 606 -1.69 -1.98 26.65
N THR A 607 -2.06 -0.82 27.16
CA THR A 607 -3.46 -0.44 27.42
C THR A 607 -4.23 -0.29 26.12
N LEU A 608 -3.61 0.28 25.10
CA LEU A 608 -4.20 0.41 23.77
C LEU A 608 -4.52 -0.98 23.17
N GLU A 609 -3.58 -1.91 23.21
CA GLU A 609 -3.79 -3.28 22.73
C GLU A 609 -4.91 -3.98 23.51
N ALA A 610 -4.92 -3.87 24.84
CA ALA A 610 -6.01 -4.42 25.65
C ALA A 610 -7.38 -3.78 25.34
N LEU A 611 -7.40 -2.47 25.01
CA LEU A 611 -8.62 -1.77 24.61
C LEU A 611 -9.12 -2.19 23.24
N LYS A 612 -8.26 -2.48 22.26
CA LYS A 612 -8.69 -2.92 20.91
C LYS A 612 -9.65 -4.11 20.98
N ASP A 613 -9.37 -5.07 21.84
CA ASP A 613 -10.23 -6.23 22.04
C ASP A 613 -11.56 -5.90 22.71
N VAL A 614 -11.60 -4.90 23.56
CA VAL A 614 -12.81 -4.43 24.24
C VAL A 614 -13.67 -3.61 23.27
N VAL A 615 -13.09 -2.62 22.61
CA VAL A 615 -13.77 -1.74 21.65
C VAL A 615 -14.37 -2.57 20.52
N SER A 616 -13.60 -3.50 19.97
CA SER A 616 -14.11 -4.31 18.89
C SER A 616 -15.19 -5.30 19.34
N ARG A 617 -15.14 -5.85 20.56
CA ARG A 617 -16.27 -6.65 21.07
C ARG A 617 -17.52 -5.80 21.26
N GLY A 618 -17.36 -4.54 21.69
CA GLY A 618 -18.46 -3.59 21.76
C GLY A 618 -19.12 -3.41 20.39
N TRP A 619 -18.32 -3.21 19.35
CA TRP A 619 -18.82 -3.08 17.98
C TRP A 619 -19.41 -4.38 17.41
N ASP A 620 -18.80 -5.55 17.67
CA ASP A 620 -19.34 -6.84 17.23
C ASP A 620 -20.71 -7.15 17.88
N LEU A 621 -21.01 -6.55 19.04
CA LEU A 621 -22.32 -6.64 19.69
C LEU A 621 -23.33 -5.68 19.05
N SER A 622 -22.96 -4.43 18.76
CA SER A 622 -23.84 -3.47 18.08
C SER A 622 -24.22 -3.96 16.69
N ASP A 623 -23.26 -4.49 15.92
CA ASP A 623 -23.51 -5.00 14.56
C ASP A 623 -24.50 -6.19 14.58
N LYS A 624 -24.52 -6.99 15.66
CA LYS A 624 -25.47 -8.10 15.82
C LYS A 624 -26.86 -7.63 16.22
N GLU A 625 -26.95 -6.60 17.07
CA GLU A 625 -28.22 -6.02 17.49
C GLU A 625 -28.92 -5.32 16.31
N GLU A 626 -28.19 -4.57 15.48
CA GLU A 626 -28.72 -3.93 14.26
C GLU A 626 -29.17 -4.95 13.20
N ASN A 627 -28.41 -6.03 13.00
CA ASN A 627 -28.79 -7.13 12.10
C ASN A 627 -29.97 -7.97 12.62
N SER A 628 -30.24 -7.96 13.93
CA SER A 628 -31.42 -8.63 14.50
C SER A 628 -32.68 -7.79 14.39
N GLN A 629 -32.58 -6.46 14.54
CA GLN A 629 -33.73 -5.55 14.41
C GLN A 629 -34.21 -5.39 12.95
N THR A 630 -33.32 -5.57 11.96
CA THR A 630 -33.67 -5.51 10.53
C THR A 630 -34.39 -6.75 10.00
N VAL A 631 -34.39 -7.87 10.74
CA VAL A 631 -35.12 -9.10 10.37
C VAL A 631 -36.54 -9.14 10.94
N ASP A 632 -36.81 -8.40 12.02
CA ASP A 632 -38.10 -8.41 12.71
C ASP A 632 -39.09 -7.33 12.18
N GLU A 633 -38.71 -6.47 11.23
CA GLU A 633 -39.59 -5.42 10.67
C GLU A 633 -40.33 -5.80 9.36
N GLU A 634 -40.18 -7.03 8.84
CA GLU A 634 -40.89 -7.49 7.62
C GLU A 634 -42.09 -8.44 7.87
N GLU A 635 -42.47 -8.77 9.11
CA GLU A 635 -43.65 -9.59 9.40
C GLU A 635 -44.55 -9.03 10.54
N GLU A 636 -45.16 -7.85 10.34
CA GLU A 636 -46.44 -7.53 10.99
C GLU A 636 -47.42 -6.94 9.96
N ASP A 637 -47.84 -7.79 9.01
CA ASP A 637 -49.05 -7.59 8.23
C ASP A 637 -50.28 -7.76 9.16
N PHE A 638 -50.75 -6.65 9.73
CA PHE A 638 -52.05 -6.59 10.39
C PHE A 638 -53.15 -6.79 9.35
N GLY A 639 -53.49 -8.05 9.10
CA GLY A 639 -54.71 -8.45 8.40
C GLY A 639 -55.94 -7.89 9.12
N VAL A 640 -56.53 -6.85 8.53
CA VAL A 640 -57.88 -6.37 8.87
C VAL A 640 -58.86 -7.23 8.08
N ASP A 641 -59.50 -8.17 8.76
CA ASP A 641 -60.66 -8.89 8.26
C ASP A 641 -61.88 -7.96 8.21
N ASP A 642 -62.36 -7.67 7.00
CA ASP A 642 -63.71 -7.20 6.73
C ASP A 642 -64.54 -8.40 6.21
N LYS A 643 -65.27 -9.09 7.12
CA LYS A 643 -66.67 -9.54 6.94
C LYS A 643 -67.20 -10.41 8.08
#